data_AF-A0A957FYN4-F1
#
_entry.id   AF-A0A957FYN4-F1
#
_cell.length_a   1.000
_cell.length_b   1.000
_cell.length_c   1.000
_cell.angle_alpha   90.00
_cell.angle_beta   90.00
_cell.angle_gamma   90.00
#
_symmetry.space_group_name_H-M   'P 1'
#
loop_
_entity.id
_entity.type
_entity.pdbx_description
1 polymer ?
#
loop_
_entity_poly.entity_id
_entity_poly.type
_entity_poly.pdbx_seq_one_letter_code
_entity_poly.pdbx_strand_id
1 'polypeptide(L)'
;MKSKLAYWCDGALEASWLLAIILVPVYFNIHSDRVFEPDKLTLLRSLALLMAAVWLVRFAEPLFSGNRPADYFAWLRWRGEASIWQMPFVTAVAGIVVVYLLSTLFSVTPRTSWAGSYQRLQGTYTTLAYVVVFAVMAATIRERSQVQRLITAVIVTSVAVALYAMLQHFDADPLPWGGDTVRRVAGHMGNSIFIGAYLIMAMPLTLSRIIHAFANILRDEDLSYADVVRSSVYIFALAIQLIALYWTQSRGPLLGIAIAMYAFVLILLVALRNAAPERGRLMLRELGLAIGLVLAGLVGYFVLLDLLINGLTNSGRAQSLAGAMSSLVAFLGAVGALVVTIFIILAARRGWRWLWISWITLAIILAGWLVLFNLSGELVEESGDSPLLGPVITSLSEWRDLPAVGRFGRLLDADRGSGRVRVLIWEGVIEMLSYSQPLTFPDGGSDPFHFLRPLLGYGPESMYVAYNNFYQPELATIEARNATPDRSHNETFDALVITGGLGFLFWQALYLSVFLFGFRWLGVIRDRRDRNLFLGLAIAGAVILGAVFAVWRGPTYLGVAVPFGGIAGVVLYLIYYALVARHEEDSLVADPFKADRLLLIGLLAAMLGHYVEIHFGIAIAATRLHFFVYLAVMFLVGYLLPERGLTEAIEVKSETTPEPEDNSRRGRRGSRRRRPAIARGSGSPGWIGPVIAIGLLLGVLVGTMGYEFMTYATRPGESFNTIADVPTAAEIFYRSLFIDPDKNFAESPFLFLMMMFTWLLAVLAFVSEMTRDGTLSLPSTLHRLKPRDAQLAAIPFVLLLVVSVAARFMGGRELALSPLQTLGQGFLVLWGAMCLLAVIYLFLGRDIARLIAGVIGLIGFLFAIPVSVAGAPLYGLILATGCGAALYLVWDNQWNDFLAPAGIIGLLSLMVGLAFTYYQAYQIRLSII
;
A
#
# COMPACT_ATOMS: atom_id res chain seq x y z
N MET A 1 3.56 36.24 -9.10
CA MET A 1 4.13 35.15 -9.93
C MET A 1 5.16 34.41 -9.09
N LYS A 2 5.21 33.06 -9.14
CA LYS A 2 6.21 32.30 -8.37
C LYS A 2 7.63 32.62 -8.90
N SER A 3 8.57 32.70 -7.97
CA SER A 3 10.00 32.44 -8.16
C SER A 3 10.37 31.47 -9.29
N LYS A 4 11.41 31.69 -10.11
CA LYS A 4 12.07 30.56 -10.80
C LYS A 4 12.68 29.61 -9.77
N LEU A 5 13.31 30.15 -8.73
CA LEU A 5 13.87 29.38 -7.61
C LEU A 5 12.76 28.61 -6.89
N ALA A 6 11.67 29.31 -6.55
CA ALA A 6 10.45 28.72 -6.00
C ALA A 6 9.99 27.47 -6.78
N TYR A 7 9.87 27.60 -8.10
CA TYR A 7 9.43 26.50 -8.97
C TYR A 7 10.36 25.27 -8.91
N TRP A 8 11.68 25.48 -8.97
CA TRP A 8 12.65 24.39 -8.84
C TRP A 8 12.63 23.74 -7.46
N CYS A 9 12.51 24.53 -6.38
CA CYS A 9 12.36 23.97 -5.03
C CYS A 9 11.10 23.13 -4.89
N ASP A 10 9.95 23.60 -5.40
CA ASP A 10 8.69 22.84 -5.34
C ASP A 10 8.84 21.49 -6.07
N GLY A 11 9.45 21.49 -7.27
CA GLY A 11 9.70 20.27 -8.04
C GLY A 11 10.70 19.32 -7.37
N ALA A 12 11.79 19.84 -6.79
CA ALA A 12 12.78 19.03 -6.09
C ALA A 12 12.22 18.39 -4.81
N LEU A 13 11.39 19.12 -4.06
CA LEU A 13 10.69 18.58 -2.88
C LEU A 13 9.71 17.48 -3.29
N GLU A 14 8.94 17.70 -4.36
CA GLU A 14 8.05 16.69 -4.93
C GLU A 14 8.77 15.42 -5.35
N ALA A 15 9.85 15.55 -6.11
CA ALA A 15 10.67 14.41 -6.49
C ALA A 15 11.22 13.68 -5.26
N SER A 16 11.67 14.40 -4.22
CA SER A 16 12.30 13.80 -3.05
C SER A 16 11.34 12.94 -2.22
N TRP A 17 10.11 13.40 -1.96
CA TRP A 17 9.14 12.58 -1.21
C TRP A 17 8.56 11.44 -2.05
N LEU A 18 8.42 11.61 -3.38
CA LEU A 18 8.07 10.50 -4.28
C LEU A 18 9.16 9.41 -4.27
N LEU A 19 10.43 9.82 -4.34
CA LEU A 19 11.57 8.92 -4.23
C LEU A 19 11.60 8.20 -2.88
N ALA A 20 11.32 8.89 -1.78
CA ALA A 20 11.26 8.25 -0.46
C ALA A 20 10.19 7.14 -0.42
N ILE A 21 9.00 7.39 -0.96
CA ILE A 21 7.89 6.43 -0.99
C ILE A 21 8.22 5.20 -1.86
N ILE A 22 9.02 5.36 -2.90
CA ILE A 22 9.38 4.29 -3.82
C ILE A 22 10.59 3.50 -3.32
N LEU A 23 11.65 4.21 -2.96
CA LEU A 23 12.93 3.61 -2.64
C LEU A 23 12.92 2.94 -1.27
N VAL A 24 12.35 3.56 -0.22
CA VAL A 24 12.42 2.98 1.13
C VAL A 24 11.78 1.59 1.20
N PRO A 25 10.62 1.32 0.55
CA PRO A 25 10.05 -0.03 0.56
C PRO A 25 10.80 -1.05 -0.30
N VAL A 26 11.34 -0.66 -1.45
CA VAL A 26 11.97 -1.58 -2.42
C VAL A 26 13.44 -1.81 -2.08
N TYR A 27 14.20 -0.76 -1.77
CA TYR A 27 15.65 -0.81 -1.61
C TYR A 27 16.15 -1.83 -0.58
N PHE A 28 17.01 -2.74 -0.99
CA PHE A 28 17.92 -3.51 -0.13
C PHE A 28 19.31 -3.59 -0.78
N ASN A 29 20.32 -3.95 -0.01
CA ASN A 29 21.71 -3.92 -0.47
C ASN A 29 22.48 -5.16 -0.03
N ILE A 30 22.69 -6.10 -0.94
CA ILE A 30 23.43 -7.34 -0.68
C ILE A 30 24.93 -7.14 -0.44
N HIS A 31 25.45 -5.93 -0.72
CA HIS A 31 26.86 -5.58 -0.49
C HIS A 31 27.10 -4.98 0.91
N SER A 32 26.05 -4.85 1.74
CA SER A 32 26.11 -4.38 3.13
C SER A 32 25.95 -5.54 4.10
N ASP A 33 26.62 -5.46 5.26
CA ASP A 33 26.46 -6.43 6.36
C ASP A 33 25.00 -6.50 6.87
N ARG A 34 24.26 -5.40 6.74
CA ARG A 34 22.85 -5.29 7.15
C ARG A 34 21.98 -4.94 5.95
N VAL A 35 21.73 -5.97 5.14
CA VAL A 35 21.08 -5.91 3.83
C VAL A 35 19.78 -5.11 3.74
N PHE A 36 18.96 -5.04 4.81
CA PHE A 36 17.61 -4.48 4.78
C PHE A 36 17.46 -3.13 5.52
N GLU A 37 17.09 -3.14 6.81
CA GLU A 37 16.57 -1.94 7.51
C GLU A 37 17.58 -0.75 7.61
N PRO A 38 18.84 -0.93 8.05
CA PRO A 38 19.75 0.22 8.25
C PRO A 38 20.03 1.02 6.98
N ASP A 39 20.19 0.34 5.85
CA ASP A 39 20.47 0.96 4.55
C ASP A 39 19.25 1.76 4.06
N LYS A 40 18.02 1.22 4.22
CA LYS A 40 16.76 1.94 3.95
C LYS A 40 16.65 3.23 4.78
N LEU A 41 17.04 3.19 6.05
CA LEU A 41 16.95 4.35 6.94
C LEU A 41 18.03 5.39 6.67
N THR A 42 19.21 4.97 6.25
CA THR A 42 20.27 5.88 5.79
C THR A 42 19.83 6.64 4.54
N LEU A 43 19.19 5.95 3.60
CA LEU A 43 18.59 6.55 2.43
C LEU A 43 17.49 7.55 2.81
N LEU A 44 16.57 7.15 3.70
CA LEU A 44 15.50 8.03 4.18
C LEU A 44 16.06 9.30 4.86
N ARG A 45 17.05 9.15 5.74
CA ARG A 45 17.71 10.29 6.42
C ARG A 45 18.32 11.25 5.42
N SER A 46 18.99 10.72 4.39
CA SER A 46 19.61 11.52 3.32
C SER A 46 18.56 12.31 2.53
N LEU A 47 17.46 11.65 2.15
CA LEU A 47 16.34 12.31 1.46
C LEU A 47 15.67 13.36 2.36
N ALA A 48 15.49 13.08 3.65
CA ALA A 48 14.92 14.03 4.60
C ALA A 48 15.82 15.26 4.80
N LEU A 49 17.15 15.09 4.87
CA LEU A 49 18.09 16.21 4.92
C LEU A 49 18.03 17.06 3.64
N LEU A 50 18.00 16.42 2.47
CA LEU A 50 17.82 17.12 1.19
C LEU A 50 16.51 17.92 1.18
N MET A 51 15.41 17.30 1.59
CA MET A 51 14.12 17.96 1.70
C MET A 51 14.16 19.14 2.66
N ALA A 52 14.77 18.99 3.84
CA ALA A 52 14.94 20.08 4.80
C ALA A 52 15.76 21.22 4.20
N ALA A 53 16.88 20.94 3.56
CA ALA A 53 17.75 21.94 2.95
C ALA A 53 17.03 22.72 1.82
N VAL A 54 16.37 22.01 0.90
CA VAL A 54 15.61 22.63 -0.20
C VAL A 54 14.42 23.42 0.33
N TRP A 55 13.72 22.90 1.35
CA TRP A 55 12.61 23.59 1.99
C TRP A 55 13.08 24.86 2.71
N LEU A 56 14.24 24.84 3.38
CA LEU A 56 14.83 26.03 4.00
C LEU A 56 15.16 27.12 2.98
N VAL A 57 15.74 26.75 1.83
CA VAL A 57 15.96 27.70 0.72
C VAL A 57 14.63 28.30 0.27
N ARG A 58 13.61 27.46 0.09
CA ARG A 58 12.27 27.91 -0.32
C ARG A 58 11.60 28.80 0.71
N PHE A 59 11.78 28.50 1.99
CA PHE A 59 11.26 29.24 3.12
C PHE A 59 11.99 30.57 3.34
N ALA A 60 13.28 30.66 3.00
CA ALA A 60 14.05 31.88 3.17
C ALA A 60 13.84 32.89 2.03
N GLU A 61 13.48 32.44 0.82
CA GLU A 61 13.27 33.31 -0.36
C GLU A 61 12.37 34.55 -0.08
N PRO A 62 11.20 34.43 0.57
CA PRO A 62 10.35 35.60 0.87
C PRO A 62 10.90 36.54 1.94
N LEU A 63 11.87 36.12 2.75
CA LEU A 63 12.51 36.98 3.77
C LEU A 63 13.44 38.02 3.14
N PHE A 64 13.98 37.73 1.95
CA PHE A 64 14.87 38.63 1.22
C PHE A 64 14.13 39.60 0.28
N SER A 65 12.80 39.49 0.15
CA SER A 65 11.98 40.34 -0.73
C SER A 65 11.31 41.55 -0.04
N GLY A 66 11.74 41.90 1.18
CA GLY A 66 11.41 43.18 1.83
C GLY A 66 10.15 43.17 2.71
N ASN A 67 9.55 42.00 2.97
CA ASN A 67 8.43 41.89 3.93
C ASN A 67 8.92 42.08 5.38
N ARG A 68 8.06 42.69 6.23
CA ARG A 68 8.35 42.82 7.66
C ARG A 68 8.42 41.43 8.32
N PRO A 69 9.51 41.06 9.03
CA PRO A 69 9.64 39.74 9.64
C PRO A 69 8.51 39.37 10.59
N ALA A 70 7.95 40.36 11.31
CA ALA A 70 6.89 40.15 12.29
C ALA A 70 5.56 39.63 11.70
N ASP A 71 5.26 40.00 10.45
CA ASP A 71 4.07 39.53 9.73
C ASP A 71 4.33 38.15 9.09
N TYR A 72 5.57 37.91 8.65
CA TYR A 72 5.97 36.61 8.08
C TYR A 72 5.88 35.46 9.10
N PHE A 73 6.25 35.70 10.36
CA PHE A 73 6.18 34.71 11.44
C PHE A 73 4.86 34.75 12.23
N ALA A 74 3.83 35.46 11.75
CA ALA A 74 2.54 35.54 12.43
C ALA A 74 1.89 34.16 12.64
N TRP A 75 2.17 33.20 11.75
CA TRP A 75 1.68 31.82 11.85
C TRP A 75 2.28 31.01 13.02
N LEU A 76 3.38 31.43 13.65
CA LEU A 76 3.91 30.77 14.85
C LEU A 76 3.20 31.21 16.14
N ARG A 77 2.44 32.32 16.10
CA ARG A 77 1.80 32.88 17.29
C ARG A 77 0.77 31.88 17.84
N TRP A 78 0.88 31.51 19.11
CA TRP A 78 0.05 30.45 19.73
C TRP A 78 -1.47 30.68 19.61
N ARG A 79 -1.92 31.93 19.71
CA ARG A 79 -3.36 32.30 19.70
C ARG A 79 -3.81 33.02 18.42
N GLY A 80 -3.00 33.03 17.36
CA GLY A 80 -3.41 33.63 16.08
C GLY A 80 -4.40 32.73 15.34
N GLU A 81 -5.31 33.31 14.54
CA GLU A 81 -6.21 32.53 13.69
C GLU A 81 -5.46 31.73 12.61
N ALA A 82 -4.33 32.24 12.14
CA ALA A 82 -3.44 31.56 11.19
C ALA A 82 -2.37 30.68 11.87
N SER A 83 -2.56 30.30 13.13
CA SER A 83 -1.55 29.61 13.92
C SER A 83 -1.34 28.15 13.49
N ILE A 84 -0.08 27.72 13.34
CA ILE A 84 0.25 26.32 13.07
C ILE A 84 -0.18 25.38 14.20
N TRP A 85 -0.27 25.89 15.44
CA TRP A 85 -0.65 25.10 16.62
C TRP A 85 -2.13 24.72 16.62
N GLN A 86 -2.95 25.40 15.79
CA GLN A 86 -4.35 25.07 15.58
C GLN A 86 -4.54 24.08 14.42
N MET A 87 -3.50 23.81 13.63
CA MET A 87 -3.58 22.86 12.54
C MET A 87 -3.66 21.42 13.07
N PRO A 88 -4.48 20.56 12.44
CA PRO A 88 -4.56 19.14 12.73
C PRO A 88 -3.18 18.46 12.81
N PHE A 89 -3.03 17.52 13.75
CA PHE A 89 -1.83 16.72 14.01
C PHE A 89 -0.60 17.46 14.56
N VAL A 90 -0.41 18.75 14.26
CA VAL A 90 0.81 19.50 14.59
C VAL A 90 1.16 19.42 16.06
N THR A 91 0.21 19.70 16.95
CA THR A 91 0.48 19.71 18.40
C THR A 91 0.89 18.33 18.92
N ALA A 92 0.29 17.25 18.40
CA ALA A 92 0.68 15.89 18.78
C ALA A 92 2.07 15.53 18.25
N VAL A 93 2.36 15.85 16.98
CA VAL A 93 3.68 15.63 16.36
C VAL A 93 4.78 16.44 17.06
N ALA A 94 4.52 17.71 17.38
CA ALA A 94 5.45 18.55 18.12
C ALA A 94 5.72 18.00 19.52
N GLY A 95 4.70 17.48 20.21
CA GLY A 95 4.86 16.77 21.48
C GLY A 95 5.77 15.56 21.37
N ILE A 96 5.59 14.73 20.33
CA ILE A 96 6.48 13.59 20.04
C ILE A 96 7.91 14.07 19.81
N VAL A 97 8.13 15.13 19.01
CA VAL A 97 9.47 15.68 18.77
C VAL A 97 10.13 16.09 20.09
N VAL A 98 9.42 16.85 20.93
CA VAL A 98 9.95 17.31 22.23
C VAL A 98 10.27 16.12 23.12
N VAL A 99 9.38 15.14 23.23
CA VAL A 99 9.62 13.97 24.09
C VAL A 99 10.79 13.14 23.58
N TYR A 100 10.91 12.86 22.27
CA TYR A 100 12.05 12.12 21.74
C TYR A 100 13.39 12.83 22.02
N LEU A 101 13.43 14.16 21.91
CA LEU A 101 14.62 14.95 22.27
C LEU A 101 14.95 14.84 23.77
N LEU A 102 13.95 14.98 24.64
CA LEU A 102 14.14 14.85 26.10
C LEU A 102 14.54 13.43 26.49
N SER A 103 13.85 12.40 26.00
CA SER A 103 14.18 10.99 26.22
C SER A 103 15.57 10.63 25.71
N THR A 104 16.05 11.27 24.63
CA THR A 104 17.42 11.09 24.15
C THR A 104 18.43 11.76 25.07
N LEU A 105 18.15 13.01 25.48
CA LEU A 105 19.04 13.78 26.35
C LEU A 105 19.27 13.09 27.70
N PHE A 106 18.22 12.52 28.28
CA PHE A 106 18.27 11.81 29.56
C PHE A 106 18.41 10.29 29.41
N SER A 107 18.68 9.77 28.21
CA SER A 107 18.83 8.34 27.93
C SER A 107 19.97 7.70 28.73
N VAL A 108 19.86 6.40 29.01
CA VAL A 108 21.00 5.60 29.53
C VAL A 108 22.10 5.42 28.49
N THR A 109 21.79 5.59 27.20
CA THR A 109 22.74 5.52 26.07
C THR A 109 22.49 6.64 25.05
N PRO A 110 22.78 7.92 25.38
CA PRO A 110 22.39 9.07 24.55
C PRO A 110 22.84 9.02 23.09
N ARG A 111 24.06 8.50 22.83
CA ARG A 111 24.60 8.35 21.46
C ARG A 111 23.77 7.35 20.64
N THR A 112 23.44 6.19 21.21
CA THR A 112 22.59 5.17 20.58
C THR A 112 21.17 5.69 20.42
N SER A 113 20.64 6.41 21.41
CA SER A 113 19.30 7.00 21.30
C SER A 113 19.19 8.08 20.22
N TRP A 114 20.25 8.85 19.98
CA TRP A 114 20.27 9.80 18.87
C TRP A 114 20.43 9.10 17.51
N ALA A 115 21.50 8.31 17.36
CA ALA A 115 21.92 7.75 16.08
C ALA A 115 21.17 6.48 15.67
N GLY A 116 20.59 5.76 16.64
CA GLY A 116 20.05 4.42 16.50
C GLY A 116 21.07 3.31 16.75
N SER A 117 20.59 2.10 17.02
CA SER A 117 21.42 0.91 17.13
C SER A 117 22.00 0.50 15.77
N TYR A 118 23.10 -0.25 15.77
CA TYR A 118 23.66 -0.80 14.53
C TYR A 118 22.67 -1.69 13.76
N GLN A 119 21.81 -2.42 14.46
CA GLN A 119 20.88 -3.37 13.85
C GLN A 119 19.66 -2.70 13.21
N ARG A 120 19.20 -1.58 13.77
CA ARG A 120 17.92 -0.96 13.37
C ARG A 120 18.04 0.48 12.90
N LEU A 121 19.01 1.25 13.37
CA LEU A 121 19.17 2.67 13.03
C LEU A 121 17.89 3.52 13.30
N GLN A 122 17.04 3.14 14.26
CA GLN A 122 15.74 3.78 14.54
C GLN A 122 15.78 4.80 15.70
N GLY A 123 16.91 5.48 15.90
CA GLY A 123 17.03 6.52 16.93
C GLY A 123 16.25 7.79 16.62
N THR A 124 16.33 8.78 17.51
CA THR A 124 15.65 10.08 17.40
C THR A 124 15.92 10.78 16.09
N TYR A 125 17.13 10.70 15.54
CA TYR A 125 17.42 11.28 14.24
C TYR A 125 16.51 10.71 13.12
N THR A 126 16.22 9.41 13.15
CA THR A 126 15.28 8.79 12.21
C THR A 126 13.84 9.25 12.47
N THR A 127 13.43 9.35 13.74
CA THR A 127 12.10 9.89 14.09
C THR A 127 11.92 11.30 13.53
N LEU A 128 12.93 12.16 13.68
CA LEU A 128 12.92 13.52 13.11
C LEU A 128 12.89 13.50 11.58
N ALA A 129 13.56 12.54 10.92
CA ALA A 129 13.50 12.40 9.47
C ALA A 129 12.06 12.12 8.98
N TYR A 130 11.30 11.25 9.66
CA TYR A 130 9.88 11.05 9.32
C TYR A 130 9.04 12.31 9.53
N VAL A 131 9.29 13.06 10.61
CA VAL A 131 8.60 14.33 10.89
C VAL A 131 8.93 15.38 9.83
N VAL A 132 10.17 15.43 9.34
CA VAL A 132 10.57 16.31 8.23
C VAL A 132 9.80 15.96 6.96
N VAL A 133 9.68 14.67 6.61
CA VAL A 133 8.86 14.23 5.47
C VAL A 133 7.41 14.73 5.62
N PHE A 134 6.78 14.48 6.77
CA PHE A 134 5.44 14.96 7.07
C PHE A 134 5.32 16.50 6.92
N ALA A 135 6.22 17.25 7.55
CA ALA A 135 6.20 18.71 7.56
C ALA A 135 6.39 19.30 6.16
N VAL A 136 7.34 18.77 5.38
CA VAL A 136 7.59 19.19 4.00
C VAL A 136 6.37 18.89 3.12
N MET A 137 5.78 17.71 3.23
CA MET A 137 4.59 17.35 2.45
C MET A 137 3.39 18.23 2.82
N ALA A 138 3.13 18.42 4.11
CA ALA A 138 2.11 19.35 4.60
C ALA A 138 2.35 20.80 4.13
N ALA A 139 3.61 21.20 3.95
CA ALA A 139 3.99 22.53 3.48
C ALA A 139 4.03 22.72 1.95
N THR A 140 4.12 21.65 1.16
CA THR A 140 4.42 21.76 -0.30
C THR A 140 3.40 21.11 -1.20
N ILE A 141 2.64 20.12 -0.74
CA ILE A 141 1.58 19.52 -1.55
C ILE A 141 0.39 20.49 -1.53
N ARG A 142 -0.07 20.87 -2.71
CA ARG A 142 -1.12 21.89 -2.90
C ARG A 142 -2.17 21.48 -3.93
N GLU A 143 -1.91 20.42 -4.70
CA GLU A 143 -2.75 20.00 -5.81
C GLU A 143 -3.22 18.55 -5.69
N ARG A 144 -4.40 18.27 -6.27
CA ARG A 144 -4.96 16.90 -6.36
C ARG A 144 -4.10 15.97 -7.21
N SER A 145 -3.44 16.52 -8.24
CA SER A 145 -2.54 15.78 -9.13
C SER A 145 -1.34 15.20 -8.37
N GLN A 146 -0.80 15.94 -7.41
CA GLN A 146 0.30 15.49 -6.54
C GLN A 146 -0.14 14.34 -5.64
N VAL A 147 -1.33 14.45 -5.03
CA VAL A 147 -1.93 13.37 -4.24
C VAL A 147 -2.16 12.14 -5.11
N GLN A 148 -2.63 12.32 -6.35
CA GLN A 148 -2.85 11.20 -7.24
C GLN A 148 -1.54 10.46 -7.57
N ARG A 149 -0.49 11.19 -7.95
CA ARG A 149 0.85 10.62 -8.21
C ARG A 149 1.40 9.87 -7.00
N LEU A 150 1.24 10.44 -5.80
CA LEU A 150 1.65 9.82 -4.54
C LEU A 150 0.98 8.47 -4.34
N ILE A 151 -0.36 8.42 -4.43
CA ILE A 151 -1.12 7.18 -4.20
C ILE A 151 -0.79 6.14 -5.28
N THR A 152 -0.61 6.55 -6.53
CA THR A 152 -0.17 5.66 -7.61
C THR A 152 1.24 5.12 -7.36
N ALA A 153 2.17 5.95 -6.85
CA ALA A 153 3.51 5.51 -6.46
C ALA A 153 3.44 4.43 -5.36
N VAL A 154 2.66 4.63 -4.29
CA VAL A 154 2.47 3.61 -3.24
C VAL A 154 1.98 2.28 -3.83
N ILE A 155 0.95 2.32 -4.69
CA ILE A 155 0.38 1.12 -5.30
C ILE A 155 1.42 0.42 -6.18
N VAL A 156 2.09 1.15 -7.07
CA VAL A 156 3.12 0.58 -7.96
C VAL A 156 4.30 -0.01 -7.18
N THR A 157 4.77 0.67 -6.14
CA THR A 157 5.85 0.15 -5.28
C THR A 157 5.42 -1.12 -4.57
N SER A 158 4.17 -1.20 -4.10
CA SER A 158 3.66 -2.43 -3.51
C SER A 158 3.51 -3.60 -4.49
N VAL A 159 3.31 -3.32 -5.79
CA VAL A 159 3.33 -4.34 -6.85
C VAL A 159 4.73 -4.92 -6.99
N ALA A 160 5.78 -4.09 -7.02
CA ALA A 160 7.16 -4.54 -7.04
C ALA A 160 7.45 -5.47 -5.85
N VAL A 161 7.04 -5.03 -4.65
CA VAL A 161 7.22 -5.81 -3.42
C VAL A 161 6.47 -7.14 -3.44
N ALA A 162 5.23 -7.14 -3.93
CA ALA A 162 4.43 -8.36 -4.04
C ALA A 162 5.02 -9.34 -5.06
N LEU A 163 5.44 -8.87 -6.24
CA LEU A 163 6.00 -9.73 -7.28
C LEU A 163 7.31 -10.41 -6.83
N TYR A 164 8.16 -9.71 -6.07
CA TYR A 164 9.35 -10.34 -5.49
C TYR A 164 9.00 -11.42 -4.47
N ALA A 165 7.99 -11.18 -3.64
CA ALA A 165 7.48 -12.20 -2.73
C ALA A 165 6.97 -13.44 -3.47
N MET A 166 6.28 -13.25 -4.61
CA MET A 166 5.83 -14.36 -5.44
C MET A 166 7.00 -15.15 -6.02
N LEU A 167 8.04 -14.46 -6.49
CA LEU A 167 9.25 -15.08 -7.02
C LEU A 167 9.95 -15.95 -5.96
N GLN A 168 10.04 -15.48 -4.71
CA GLN A 168 10.54 -16.28 -3.59
C GLN A 168 9.69 -17.52 -3.32
N HIS A 169 8.36 -17.40 -3.35
CA HIS A 169 7.47 -18.54 -3.11
C HIS A 169 7.66 -19.69 -4.10
N PHE A 170 8.00 -19.36 -5.35
CA PHE A 170 8.25 -20.35 -6.40
C PHE A 170 9.71 -20.84 -6.45
N ASP A 171 10.51 -20.56 -5.41
CA ASP A 171 11.92 -20.94 -5.34
C ASP A 171 12.70 -20.40 -6.56
N ALA A 172 12.38 -19.18 -7.01
CA ALA A 172 12.99 -18.56 -8.19
C ALA A 172 13.92 -17.39 -7.85
N ASP A 173 14.21 -17.20 -6.55
CA ASP A 173 15.12 -16.17 -6.01
C ASP A 173 16.56 -16.70 -6.00
N PRO A 174 17.49 -16.12 -6.77
CA PRO A 174 18.85 -16.61 -6.86
C PRO A 174 19.75 -16.12 -5.72
N LEU A 175 19.20 -15.38 -4.75
CA LEU A 175 19.94 -14.88 -3.60
C LEU A 175 19.94 -15.93 -2.46
N PRO A 176 21.11 -16.27 -1.89
CA PRO A 176 21.26 -17.36 -0.92
C PRO A 176 20.85 -16.93 0.49
N TRP A 177 19.56 -16.68 0.70
CA TRP A 177 19.05 -16.26 2.01
C TRP A 177 19.18 -17.37 3.06
N GLY A 178 19.69 -17.03 4.25
CA GLY A 178 19.86 -17.99 5.35
C GLY A 178 18.57 -18.48 6.03
N GLY A 179 17.39 -18.03 5.59
CA GLY A 179 16.09 -18.40 6.18
C GLY A 179 15.08 -18.90 5.14
N ASP A 180 14.00 -19.54 5.60
CA ASP A 180 12.92 -20.04 4.73
C ASP A 180 12.09 -18.87 4.15
N THR A 181 12.45 -18.45 2.94
CA THR A 181 11.76 -17.43 2.15
C THR A 181 10.71 -18.02 1.20
N VAL A 182 10.67 -19.35 1.04
CA VAL A 182 9.76 -20.04 0.11
C VAL A 182 8.39 -20.23 0.75
N ARG A 183 8.33 -20.78 1.97
CA ARG A 183 7.05 -20.98 2.68
C ARG A 183 6.56 -19.71 3.37
N ARG A 184 7.49 -18.83 3.76
CA ARG A 184 7.22 -17.57 4.44
C ARG A 184 7.97 -16.44 3.75
N VAL A 185 7.37 -15.93 2.68
CA VAL A 185 7.98 -14.91 1.81
C VAL A 185 8.40 -13.67 2.60
N ALA A 186 9.57 -13.15 2.28
CA ALA A 186 10.20 -12.02 2.96
C ALA A 186 10.23 -10.74 2.10
N GLY A 187 10.30 -10.92 0.77
CA GLY A 187 10.44 -9.87 -0.23
C GLY A 187 11.56 -8.88 0.08
N HIS A 188 11.36 -7.62 -0.32
CA HIS A 188 12.31 -6.52 -0.17
C HIS A 188 12.55 -6.07 1.29
N MET A 189 11.89 -6.70 2.26
CA MET A 189 11.98 -6.34 3.68
C MET A 189 12.76 -7.37 4.51
N GLY A 190 13.15 -8.51 3.93
CA GLY A 190 13.91 -9.55 4.62
C GLY A 190 13.15 -10.29 5.73
N ASN A 191 11.86 -10.02 5.92
CA ASN A 191 11.04 -10.66 6.94
C ASN A 191 9.56 -10.69 6.55
N SER A 192 8.92 -11.85 6.70
CA SER A 192 7.50 -12.06 6.39
C SER A 192 6.52 -11.16 7.14
N ILE A 193 6.82 -10.79 8.39
CA ILE A 193 6.00 -9.85 9.15
C ILE A 193 6.08 -8.45 8.52
N PHE A 194 7.27 -8.03 8.10
CA PHE A 194 7.55 -6.68 7.60
C PHE A 194 6.91 -6.42 6.24
N ILE A 195 7.02 -7.37 5.30
CA ILE A 195 6.30 -7.28 4.03
C ILE A 195 4.78 -7.25 4.26
N GLY A 196 4.26 -8.08 5.16
CA GLY A 196 2.84 -8.06 5.52
C GLY A 196 2.41 -6.69 6.05
N ALA A 197 3.15 -6.13 7.02
CA ALA A 197 2.90 -4.83 7.62
C ALA A 197 2.92 -3.69 6.60
N TYR A 198 3.78 -3.76 5.58
CA TYR A 198 3.78 -2.80 4.47
C TYR A 198 2.58 -2.97 3.53
N LEU A 199 2.25 -4.21 3.13
CA LEU A 199 1.15 -4.47 2.19
C LEU A 199 -0.21 -4.01 2.75
N ILE A 200 -0.46 -4.17 4.06
CA ILE A 200 -1.72 -3.73 4.67
C ILE A 200 -1.88 -2.20 4.65
N MET A 201 -0.79 -1.44 4.51
CA MET A 201 -0.84 0.01 4.33
C MET A 201 -1.21 0.41 2.90
N ALA A 202 -0.87 -0.41 1.90
CA ALA A 202 -1.12 -0.13 0.49
C ALA A 202 -2.51 -0.59 0.02
N MET A 203 -2.98 -1.76 0.47
CA MET A 203 -4.23 -2.39 0.00
C MET A 203 -5.49 -1.50 0.15
N PRO A 204 -5.72 -0.78 1.26
CA PRO A 204 -6.89 0.10 1.39
C PRO A 204 -6.89 1.24 0.37
N LEU A 205 -5.70 1.71 -0.03
CA LEU A 205 -5.57 2.71 -1.08
C LEU A 205 -5.85 2.11 -2.45
N THR A 206 -5.35 0.90 -2.74
CA THR A 206 -5.69 0.16 -3.96
C THR A 206 -7.20 -0.03 -4.08
N LEU A 207 -7.87 -0.45 -2.99
CA LEU A 207 -9.32 -0.62 -2.95
C LEU A 207 -10.07 0.70 -3.18
N SER A 208 -9.60 1.80 -2.57
CA SER A 208 -10.20 3.12 -2.80
C SER A 208 -10.15 3.52 -4.27
N ARG A 209 -9.05 3.21 -4.97
CA ARG A 209 -8.87 3.47 -6.40
C ARG A 209 -9.74 2.60 -7.28
N ILE A 210 -9.89 1.32 -6.93
CA ILE A 210 -10.80 0.39 -7.62
C ILE A 210 -12.24 0.90 -7.54
N ILE A 211 -12.73 1.20 -6.32
CA ILE A 211 -14.11 1.67 -6.12
C ILE A 211 -14.34 2.99 -6.86
N HIS A 212 -13.38 3.92 -6.79
CA HIS A 212 -13.48 5.18 -7.52
C HIS A 212 -13.51 4.95 -9.05
N ALA A 213 -12.70 4.03 -9.59
CA ALA A 213 -12.68 3.74 -11.01
C ALA A 213 -14.01 3.10 -11.48
N PHE A 214 -14.55 2.14 -10.73
CA PHE A 214 -15.87 1.57 -11.01
C PHE A 214 -17.01 2.58 -10.88
N ALA A 215 -16.98 3.44 -9.86
CA ALA A 215 -17.98 4.48 -9.68
C ALA A 215 -18.01 5.46 -10.86
N ASN A 216 -16.86 5.77 -11.46
CA ASN A 216 -16.78 6.57 -12.68
C ASN A 216 -17.36 5.81 -13.89
N ILE A 217 -17.00 4.54 -14.08
CA ILE A 217 -17.51 3.69 -15.17
C ILE A 217 -19.05 3.60 -15.16
N LEU A 218 -19.65 3.52 -13.96
CA LEU A 218 -21.10 3.42 -13.79
C LEU A 218 -21.85 4.76 -13.93
N ARG A 219 -21.13 5.89 -13.96
CA ARG A 219 -21.71 7.25 -14.00
C ARG A 219 -21.51 7.94 -15.34
N ASP A 220 -20.36 7.75 -15.97
CA ASP A 220 -20.04 8.36 -17.25
C ASP A 220 -20.93 7.72 -18.35
N GLU A 221 -21.60 8.55 -19.16
CA GLU A 221 -22.49 8.07 -20.25
C GLU A 221 -21.73 7.26 -21.32
N ASP A 222 -20.43 7.55 -21.48
CA ASP A 222 -19.50 6.85 -22.37
C ASP A 222 -18.39 6.16 -21.56
N LEU A 223 -18.15 4.88 -21.85
CA LEU A 223 -17.04 4.11 -21.29
C LEU A 223 -15.69 4.69 -21.71
N SER A 224 -15.00 5.35 -20.77
CA SER A 224 -13.62 5.78 -20.96
C SER A 224 -12.65 4.59 -20.89
N TYR A 225 -11.91 4.33 -21.98
CA TYR A 225 -10.88 3.29 -22.01
C TYR A 225 -9.82 3.43 -20.91
N ALA A 226 -9.50 4.68 -20.50
CA ALA A 226 -8.58 4.94 -19.41
C ALA A 226 -9.09 4.38 -18.09
N ASP A 227 -10.40 4.46 -17.83
CA ASP A 227 -11.01 3.91 -16.62
C ASP A 227 -11.02 2.38 -16.59
N VAL A 228 -11.19 1.74 -17.75
CA VAL A 228 -11.10 0.27 -17.88
C VAL A 228 -9.67 -0.23 -17.63
N VAL A 229 -8.66 0.41 -18.24
CA VAL A 229 -7.24 0.06 -18.02
C VAL A 229 -6.87 0.27 -16.57
N ARG A 230 -7.21 1.43 -16.01
CA ARG A 230 -6.96 1.77 -14.61
C ARG A 230 -7.58 0.76 -13.65
N SER A 231 -8.85 0.40 -13.87
CA SER A 231 -9.54 -0.58 -13.03
C SER A 231 -8.86 -1.95 -13.12
N SER A 232 -8.52 -2.40 -14.33
CA SER A 232 -7.82 -3.66 -14.55
C SER A 232 -6.46 -3.70 -13.84
N VAL A 233 -5.67 -2.64 -13.96
CA VAL A 233 -4.35 -2.54 -13.30
C VAL A 233 -4.49 -2.58 -11.77
N TYR A 234 -5.45 -1.85 -11.19
CA TYR A 234 -5.63 -1.84 -9.74
C TYR A 234 -6.23 -3.14 -9.20
N ILE A 235 -7.15 -3.78 -9.92
CA ILE A 235 -7.66 -5.12 -9.56
C ILE A 235 -6.52 -6.14 -9.58
N PHE A 236 -5.70 -6.11 -10.63
CA PHE A 236 -4.52 -6.97 -10.72
C PHE A 236 -3.54 -6.70 -9.57
N ALA A 237 -3.25 -5.43 -9.27
CA ALA A 237 -2.42 -5.03 -8.15
C ALA A 237 -2.96 -5.55 -6.80
N LEU A 238 -4.26 -5.40 -6.54
CA LEU A 238 -4.88 -5.92 -5.32
C LEU A 238 -4.79 -7.45 -5.23
N ALA A 239 -4.98 -8.15 -6.35
CA ALA A 239 -4.88 -9.61 -6.38
C ALA A 239 -3.47 -10.09 -6.01
N ILE A 240 -2.41 -9.53 -6.61
CA ILE A 240 -1.04 -9.91 -6.27
C ILE A 240 -0.64 -9.47 -4.85
N GLN A 241 -1.12 -8.31 -4.37
CA GLN A 241 -0.94 -7.88 -2.99
C GLN A 241 -1.55 -8.91 -2.02
N LEU A 242 -2.77 -9.39 -2.28
CA LEU A 242 -3.48 -10.36 -1.43
C LEU A 242 -2.78 -11.72 -1.43
N ILE A 243 -2.32 -12.19 -2.60
CA ILE A 243 -1.56 -13.43 -2.74
C ILE A 243 -0.25 -13.33 -1.95
N ALA A 244 0.51 -12.24 -2.12
CA ALA A 244 1.75 -12.02 -1.39
C ALA A 244 1.50 -11.95 0.12
N LEU A 245 0.46 -11.23 0.57
CA LEU A 245 0.08 -11.16 1.99
C LEU A 245 -0.24 -12.54 2.55
N TYR A 246 -0.97 -13.37 1.82
CA TYR A 246 -1.28 -14.74 2.24
C TYR A 246 -0.02 -15.60 2.40
N TRP A 247 0.94 -15.49 1.48
CA TRP A 247 2.22 -16.21 1.54
C TRP A 247 3.18 -15.69 2.62
N THR A 248 2.95 -14.51 3.18
CA THR A 248 3.70 -14.08 4.38
C THR A 248 3.44 -14.99 5.57
N GLN A 249 2.25 -15.62 5.61
CA GLN A 249 1.83 -16.46 6.71
C GLN A 249 1.91 -15.72 8.07
N SER A 250 1.75 -14.39 8.09
CA SER A 250 1.91 -13.57 9.29
C SER A 250 0.57 -13.17 9.92
N ARG A 251 0.35 -13.54 11.19
CA ARG A 251 -0.94 -13.36 11.88
C ARG A 251 -1.26 -11.88 12.17
N GLY A 252 -0.27 -11.09 12.59
CA GLY A 252 -0.43 -9.66 12.89
C GLY A 252 -0.93 -8.86 11.67
N PRO A 253 -0.23 -8.92 10.53
CA PRO A 253 -0.69 -8.33 9.28
C PRO A 253 -2.05 -8.84 8.80
N LEU A 254 -2.33 -10.15 8.91
CA LEU A 254 -3.65 -10.70 8.54
C LEU A 254 -4.79 -10.12 9.40
N LEU A 255 -4.57 -9.97 10.71
CA LEU A 255 -5.53 -9.30 11.60
C LEU A 255 -5.66 -7.81 11.27
N GLY A 256 -4.53 -7.14 10.99
CA GLY A 256 -4.47 -5.75 10.57
C GLY A 256 -5.29 -5.49 9.31
N ILE A 257 -5.12 -6.29 8.25
CA ILE A 257 -5.92 -6.12 7.02
C ILE A 257 -7.40 -6.45 7.24
N ALA A 258 -7.71 -7.46 8.05
CA ALA A 258 -9.09 -7.83 8.33
C ALA A 258 -9.84 -6.66 9.00
N ILE A 259 -9.23 -6.05 10.02
CA ILE A 259 -9.79 -4.88 10.71
C ILE A 259 -9.82 -3.65 9.79
N ALA A 260 -8.78 -3.43 8.98
CA ALA A 260 -8.74 -2.34 8.00
C ALA A 260 -9.87 -2.45 6.96
N MET A 261 -10.06 -3.62 6.34
CA MET A 261 -11.11 -3.85 5.36
C MET A 261 -12.51 -3.79 5.98
N TYR A 262 -12.67 -4.33 7.19
CA TYR A 262 -13.91 -4.20 7.95
C TYR A 262 -14.25 -2.72 8.17
N ALA A 263 -13.31 -1.92 8.67
CA ALA A 263 -13.51 -0.50 8.92
C ALA A 263 -13.74 0.28 7.63
N PHE A 264 -13.02 -0.03 6.54
CA PHE A 264 -13.23 0.59 5.23
C PHE A 264 -14.69 0.45 4.78
N VAL A 265 -15.20 -0.79 4.80
CA VAL A 265 -16.58 -1.09 4.37
C VAL A 265 -17.59 -0.49 5.34
N LEU A 266 -17.34 -0.56 6.66
CA LEU A 266 -18.23 0.02 7.65
C LEU A 266 -18.36 1.53 7.46
N ILE A 267 -17.26 2.26 7.32
CA ILE A 267 -17.27 3.71 7.12
C ILE A 267 -17.96 4.07 5.80
N LEU A 268 -17.74 3.30 4.73
CA LEU A 268 -18.42 3.48 3.45
C LEU A 268 -19.95 3.25 3.57
N LEU A 269 -20.38 2.19 4.26
CA LEU A 269 -21.80 1.91 4.49
C LEU A 269 -22.45 2.99 5.37
N VAL A 270 -21.75 3.50 6.38
CA VAL A 270 -22.22 4.64 7.19
C VAL A 270 -22.31 5.92 6.35
N ALA A 271 -21.37 6.15 5.43
CA ALA A 271 -21.45 7.27 4.49
C ALA A 271 -22.65 7.15 3.54
N LEU A 272 -22.94 5.94 3.06
CA LEU A 272 -24.09 5.65 2.19
C LEU A 272 -25.43 5.76 2.92
N ARG A 273 -25.49 5.36 4.20
CA ARG A 273 -26.64 5.62 5.07
C ARG A 273 -26.96 7.10 5.11
N ASN A 274 -25.95 7.95 5.29
CA ASN A 274 -26.15 9.40 5.38
C ASN A 274 -26.57 10.02 4.02
N ALA A 275 -26.31 9.34 2.91
CA ALA A 275 -26.71 9.75 1.56
C ALA A 275 -28.06 9.14 1.12
N ALA A 276 -28.73 8.35 1.96
CA ALA A 276 -29.99 7.70 1.60
C ALA A 276 -31.14 8.74 1.47
N PRO A 277 -32.05 8.57 0.48
CA PRO A 277 -33.11 9.54 0.20
C PRO A 277 -34.20 9.61 1.29
N GLU A 278 -34.47 8.50 1.98
CA GLU A 278 -35.47 8.45 3.07
C GLU A 278 -34.86 8.94 4.39
N ARG A 279 -35.32 10.12 4.85
CA ARG A 279 -34.83 10.79 6.06
C ARG A 279 -35.71 10.44 7.26
N GLY A 280 -35.30 9.47 8.09
CA GLY A 280 -36.06 9.06 9.28
C GLY A 280 -35.29 8.15 10.25
N ARG A 281 -35.83 7.92 11.45
CA ARG A 281 -35.29 6.95 12.42
C ARG A 281 -35.32 5.54 11.82
N LEU A 282 -34.38 4.69 12.26
CA LEU A 282 -34.35 3.27 11.90
C LEU A 282 -35.64 2.58 12.37
N MET A 283 -36.28 1.86 11.46
CA MET A 283 -37.49 1.09 11.78
C MET A 283 -37.12 -0.29 12.32
N LEU A 284 -37.94 -0.86 13.20
CA LEU A 284 -37.74 -2.22 13.71
C LEU A 284 -37.68 -3.28 12.58
N ARG A 285 -38.42 -3.06 11.49
CA ARG A 285 -38.35 -3.87 10.27
C ARG A 285 -36.96 -3.85 9.63
N GLU A 286 -36.31 -2.70 9.56
CA GLU A 286 -34.97 -2.57 8.98
C GLU A 286 -33.92 -3.28 9.82
N LEU A 287 -34.04 -3.20 11.15
CA LEU A 287 -33.22 -3.96 12.09
C LEU A 287 -33.42 -5.47 11.90
N GLY A 288 -34.67 -5.92 11.81
CA GLY A 288 -35.02 -7.32 11.54
C GLY A 288 -34.49 -7.83 10.20
N LEU A 289 -34.58 -7.01 9.13
CA LEU A 289 -34.01 -7.33 7.82
C LEU A 289 -32.48 -7.42 7.89
N ALA A 290 -31.83 -6.50 8.59
CA ALA A 290 -30.37 -6.47 8.67
C ALA A 290 -29.80 -7.68 9.41
N ILE A 291 -30.36 -8.02 10.57
CA ILE A 291 -29.97 -9.18 11.37
C ILE A 291 -30.40 -10.47 10.64
N GLY A 292 -31.61 -10.50 10.11
CA GLY A 292 -32.15 -11.64 9.36
C GLY A 292 -31.34 -11.98 8.13
N LEU A 293 -30.87 -10.99 7.36
CA LEU A 293 -29.98 -11.19 6.22
C LEU A 293 -28.72 -11.96 6.62
N VAL A 294 -28.13 -11.63 7.77
CA VAL A 294 -26.89 -12.26 8.24
C VAL A 294 -27.16 -13.64 8.79
N LEU A 295 -28.13 -13.79 9.71
CA LEU A 295 -28.41 -15.07 10.36
C LEU A 295 -28.95 -16.11 9.36
N ALA A 296 -30.00 -15.75 8.62
CA ALA A 296 -30.57 -16.65 7.62
C ALA A 296 -29.64 -16.84 6.42
N GLY A 297 -28.87 -15.81 6.04
CA GLY A 297 -27.88 -15.89 4.97
C GLY A 297 -26.73 -16.84 5.30
N LEU A 298 -26.10 -16.69 6.49
CA LEU A 298 -25.01 -17.58 6.90
C LEU A 298 -25.47 -19.04 6.98
N VAL A 299 -26.61 -19.30 7.63
CA VAL A 299 -27.17 -20.66 7.73
C VAL A 299 -27.54 -21.20 6.36
N GLY A 300 -28.26 -20.41 5.54
CA GLY A 300 -28.72 -20.82 4.22
C GLY A 300 -27.58 -21.11 3.25
N TYR A 301 -26.57 -20.23 3.18
CA TYR A 301 -25.39 -20.45 2.34
C TYR A 301 -24.53 -21.60 2.86
N PHE A 302 -24.36 -21.74 4.17
CA PHE A 302 -23.61 -22.85 4.75
C PHE A 302 -24.24 -24.19 4.39
N VAL A 303 -25.55 -24.36 4.64
CA VAL A 303 -26.27 -25.61 4.31
C VAL A 303 -26.20 -25.90 2.81
N LEU A 304 -26.40 -24.89 1.95
CA LEU A 304 -26.32 -25.06 0.50
C LEU A 304 -24.91 -25.51 0.05
N LEU A 305 -23.87 -24.84 0.53
CA LEU A 305 -22.49 -25.12 0.14
C LEU A 305 -22.00 -26.43 0.74
N ASP A 306 -22.37 -26.74 1.98
CA ASP A 306 -22.05 -28.01 2.62
C ASP A 306 -22.66 -29.19 1.85
N LEU A 307 -23.95 -29.12 1.49
CA LEU A 307 -24.59 -30.12 0.64
C LEU A 307 -23.91 -30.27 -0.73
N LEU A 308 -23.52 -29.15 -1.35
CA LEU A 308 -22.85 -29.15 -2.65
C LEU A 308 -21.44 -29.74 -2.59
N ILE A 309 -20.64 -29.34 -1.60
CA ILE A 309 -19.27 -29.82 -1.41
C ILE A 309 -19.30 -31.30 -1.00
N ASN A 310 -20.17 -31.69 -0.07
CA ASN A 310 -20.33 -33.10 0.33
C ASN A 310 -20.84 -33.95 -0.84
N GLY A 311 -21.68 -33.41 -1.72
CA GLY A 311 -22.06 -34.07 -2.97
C GLY A 311 -20.87 -34.30 -3.91
N LEU A 312 -19.98 -33.32 -4.05
CA LEU A 312 -18.78 -33.41 -4.89
C LEU A 312 -17.69 -34.33 -4.32
N THR A 313 -17.52 -34.36 -2.99
CA THR A 313 -16.60 -35.28 -2.32
C THR A 313 -17.11 -36.72 -2.44
N ASN A 314 -18.41 -36.94 -2.21
CA ASN A 314 -19.04 -38.26 -2.33
C ASN A 314 -19.04 -38.78 -3.77
N SER A 315 -19.07 -37.89 -4.78
CA SER A 315 -18.92 -38.27 -6.18
C SER A 315 -17.45 -38.51 -6.61
N GLY A 316 -16.48 -38.42 -5.69
CA GLY A 316 -15.06 -38.58 -5.95
C GLY A 316 -14.38 -37.41 -6.68
N ARG A 317 -15.09 -36.32 -6.98
CA ARG A 317 -14.56 -35.19 -7.78
C ARG A 317 -13.72 -34.21 -6.96
N ALA A 318 -13.90 -34.19 -5.63
CA ALA A 318 -13.24 -33.25 -4.73
C ALA A 318 -12.72 -33.93 -3.46
N GLN A 319 -12.14 -35.14 -3.55
CA GLN A 319 -11.67 -35.89 -2.38
C GLN A 319 -10.66 -35.13 -1.50
N SER A 320 -9.92 -34.17 -2.04
CA SER A 320 -9.02 -33.29 -1.28
C SER A 320 -9.73 -32.42 -0.24
N LEU A 321 -11.05 -32.25 -0.35
CA LEU A 321 -11.88 -31.47 0.57
C LEU A 321 -12.65 -32.36 1.57
N ALA A 322 -12.45 -33.69 1.57
CA ALA A 322 -13.19 -34.57 2.46
C ALA A 322 -12.90 -34.32 3.96
N GLY A 323 -13.86 -34.66 4.82
CA GLY A 323 -13.73 -34.49 6.27
C GLY A 323 -13.89 -33.04 6.71
N ALA A 324 -13.15 -32.62 7.73
CA ALA A 324 -13.23 -31.29 8.33
C ALA A 324 -12.99 -30.12 7.35
N MET A 325 -12.30 -30.38 6.22
CA MET A 325 -12.07 -29.38 5.19
C MET A 325 -13.36 -29.00 4.44
N SER A 326 -14.33 -29.91 4.27
CA SER A 326 -15.57 -29.61 3.54
C SER A 326 -16.41 -28.60 4.30
N SER A 327 -16.59 -28.82 5.61
CA SER A 327 -17.34 -27.93 6.49
C SER A 327 -16.65 -26.57 6.66
N LEU A 328 -15.31 -26.54 6.73
CA LEU A 328 -14.57 -25.28 6.75
C LEU A 328 -14.77 -24.48 5.46
N VAL A 329 -14.63 -25.13 4.30
CA VAL A 329 -14.80 -24.47 3.00
C VAL A 329 -16.25 -24.00 2.81
N ALA A 330 -17.23 -24.78 3.27
CA ALA A 330 -18.63 -24.38 3.29
C ALA A 330 -18.84 -23.14 4.17
N PHE A 331 -18.24 -23.08 5.35
CA PHE A 331 -18.33 -21.94 6.26
C PHE A 331 -17.70 -20.68 5.66
N LEU A 332 -16.45 -20.76 5.19
CA LEU A 332 -15.76 -19.64 4.56
C LEU A 332 -16.48 -19.18 3.29
N GLY A 333 -17.00 -20.13 2.50
CA GLY A 333 -17.81 -19.87 1.33
C GLY A 333 -19.14 -19.19 1.68
N ALA A 334 -19.77 -19.54 2.80
CA ALA A 334 -21.00 -18.90 3.27
C ALA A 334 -20.77 -17.45 3.70
N VAL A 335 -19.67 -17.19 4.42
CA VAL A 335 -19.24 -15.82 4.75
C VAL A 335 -18.97 -15.03 3.47
N GLY A 336 -18.22 -15.60 2.52
CA GLY A 336 -17.92 -14.98 1.23
C GLY A 336 -19.18 -14.67 0.41
N ALA A 337 -20.11 -15.62 0.32
CA ALA A 337 -21.39 -15.45 -0.38
C ALA A 337 -22.25 -14.36 0.27
N LEU A 338 -22.30 -14.30 1.60
CA LEU A 338 -23.02 -13.23 2.30
C LEU A 338 -22.39 -11.86 2.04
N VAL A 339 -21.07 -11.75 2.07
CA VAL A 339 -20.35 -10.51 1.72
C VAL A 339 -20.70 -10.09 0.28
N VAL A 340 -20.65 -11.00 -0.68
CA VAL A 340 -21.06 -10.74 -2.07
C VAL A 340 -22.52 -10.28 -2.14
N THR A 341 -23.44 -10.91 -1.42
CA THR A 341 -24.86 -10.50 -1.36
C THR A 341 -25.03 -9.08 -0.80
N ILE A 342 -24.29 -8.73 0.26
CA ILE A 342 -24.27 -7.36 0.80
C ILE A 342 -23.84 -6.37 -0.30
N PHE A 343 -22.78 -6.68 -1.05
CA PHE A 343 -22.29 -5.83 -2.15
C PHE A 343 -23.24 -5.78 -3.36
N ILE A 344 -23.95 -6.87 -3.68
CA ILE A 344 -24.99 -6.87 -4.73
C ILE A 344 -26.15 -5.97 -4.33
N ILE A 345 -26.65 -6.06 -3.10
CA ILE A 345 -27.72 -5.20 -2.59
C ILE A 345 -27.26 -3.73 -2.59
N LEU A 346 -26.01 -3.49 -2.19
CA LEU A 346 -25.37 -2.18 -2.22
C LEU A 346 -25.32 -1.59 -3.64
N ALA A 347 -24.84 -2.38 -4.61
CA ALA A 347 -24.73 -2.00 -6.02
C ALA A 347 -26.10 -1.76 -6.67
N ALA A 348 -27.12 -2.53 -6.26
CA ALA A 348 -28.52 -2.31 -6.62
C ALA A 348 -29.14 -1.04 -6.00
N ARG A 349 -28.35 -0.24 -5.26
CA ARG A 349 -28.76 0.97 -4.52
C ARG A 349 -29.89 0.69 -3.53
N ARG A 350 -29.94 -0.52 -2.98
CA ARG A 350 -30.89 -0.93 -1.95
C ARG A 350 -30.17 -1.05 -0.60
N GLY A 351 -30.93 -0.96 0.48
CA GLY A 351 -30.43 -1.24 1.83
C GLY A 351 -29.42 -0.25 2.40
N TRP A 352 -29.20 0.92 1.78
CA TRP A 352 -28.25 1.93 2.28
C TRP A 352 -28.52 2.34 3.75
N ARG A 353 -29.77 2.29 4.20
CA ARG A 353 -30.16 2.62 5.58
C ARG A 353 -29.74 1.58 6.62
N TRP A 354 -29.64 0.30 6.25
CA TRP A 354 -29.55 -0.82 7.20
C TRP A 354 -28.42 -1.81 6.95
N LEU A 355 -27.78 -1.83 5.77
CA LEU A 355 -26.67 -2.75 5.47
C LEU A 355 -25.47 -2.59 6.40
N TRP A 356 -25.24 -1.39 6.95
CA TRP A 356 -24.21 -1.18 7.96
C TRP A 356 -24.46 -2.01 9.23
N ILE A 357 -25.73 -2.24 9.60
CA ILE A 357 -26.10 -3.12 10.73
C ILE A 357 -25.75 -4.56 10.37
N SER A 358 -26.09 -5.03 9.16
CA SER A 358 -25.70 -6.37 8.71
C SER A 358 -24.18 -6.57 8.77
N TRP A 359 -23.41 -5.56 8.39
CA TRP A 359 -21.95 -5.60 8.45
C TRP A 359 -21.43 -5.71 9.90
N ILE A 360 -22.03 -4.99 10.84
CA ILE A 360 -21.71 -5.09 12.27
C ILE A 360 -22.13 -6.44 12.86
N THR A 361 -23.34 -6.91 12.56
CA THR A 361 -23.83 -8.21 12.99
C THR A 361 -22.91 -9.33 12.49
N LEU A 362 -22.49 -9.28 11.23
CA LEU A 362 -21.53 -10.23 10.67
C LEU A 362 -20.20 -10.19 11.45
N ALA A 363 -19.67 -9.00 11.75
CA ALA A 363 -18.42 -8.89 12.51
C ALA A 363 -18.53 -9.39 13.95
N ILE A 364 -19.66 -9.15 14.64
CA ILE A 364 -19.90 -9.70 15.98
C ILE A 364 -19.93 -11.23 15.92
N ILE A 365 -20.60 -11.82 14.92
CA ILE A 365 -20.64 -13.27 14.74
C ILE A 365 -19.25 -13.83 14.43
N LEU A 366 -18.48 -13.20 13.55
CA LEU A 366 -17.12 -13.63 13.20
C LEU A 366 -16.14 -13.47 14.37
N ALA A 367 -16.28 -12.41 15.18
CA ALA A 367 -15.48 -12.22 16.39
C ALA A 367 -15.83 -13.28 17.44
N GLY A 368 -17.11 -13.55 17.67
CA GLY A 368 -17.57 -14.63 18.55
C GLY A 368 -17.08 -16.00 18.07
N TRP A 369 -17.18 -16.26 16.76
CA TRP A 369 -16.62 -17.46 16.13
C TRP A 369 -15.11 -17.57 16.34
N LEU A 370 -14.35 -16.49 16.17
CA LEU A 370 -12.89 -16.50 16.34
C LEU A 370 -12.50 -16.83 17.78
N VAL A 371 -13.22 -16.29 18.77
CA VAL A 371 -13.05 -16.63 20.18
C VAL A 371 -13.37 -18.09 20.42
N LEU A 372 -14.53 -18.57 19.96
CA LEU A 372 -14.92 -19.98 20.10
C LEU A 372 -13.91 -20.92 19.41
N PHE A 373 -13.42 -20.57 18.22
CA PHE A 373 -12.41 -21.33 17.50
C PHE A 373 -11.07 -21.40 18.26
N ASN A 374 -10.71 -20.33 18.99
CA ASN A 374 -9.51 -20.32 19.82
C ASN A 374 -9.69 -21.00 21.18
N LEU A 375 -10.91 -21.16 21.67
CA LEU A 375 -11.21 -21.86 22.92
C LEU A 375 -11.70 -23.30 22.71
N SER A 376 -11.99 -23.71 21.48
CA SER A 376 -12.65 -25.00 21.23
C SER A 376 -11.85 -26.21 21.73
N GLY A 377 -10.53 -26.16 21.76
CA GLY A 377 -9.72 -27.26 22.33
C GLY A 377 -10.01 -27.53 23.81
N GLU A 378 -10.18 -26.48 24.62
CA GLU A 378 -10.54 -26.59 26.04
C GLU A 378 -12.03 -26.92 26.19
N LEU A 379 -12.89 -26.27 25.39
CA LEU A 379 -14.33 -26.42 25.47
C LEU A 379 -14.84 -27.79 24.98
N VAL A 380 -14.12 -28.50 24.12
CA VAL A 380 -14.50 -29.87 23.70
C VAL A 380 -14.56 -30.80 24.92
N GLU A 381 -13.62 -30.68 25.85
CA GLU A 381 -13.57 -31.53 27.05
C GLU A 381 -14.72 -31.23 28.02
N GLU A 382 -15.13 -29.96 28.14
CA GLU A 382 -16.20 -29.53 29.06
C GLU A 382 -17.61 -29.62 28.47
N SER A 383 -17.76 -29.44 27.14
CA SER A 383 -19.06 -29.23 26.48
C SER A 383 -19.42 -30.28 25.42
N GLY A 384 -18.61 -31.32 25.27
CA GLY A 384 -18.78 -32.37 24.24
C GLY A 384 -20.14 -33.07 24.28
N ASP A 385 -20.74 -33.21 25.47
CA ASP A 385 -22.04 -33.87 25.67
C ASP A 385 -23.26 -32.98 25.37
N SER A 386 -23.07 -31.70 25.05
CA SER A 386 -24.18 -30.80 24.74
C SER A 386 -24.80 -31.12 23.37
N PRO A 387 -26.11 -31.41 23.27
CA PRO A 387 -26.75 -31.75 22.00
C PRO A 387 -26.78 -30.60 20.99
N LEU A 388 -26.67 -29.35 21.45
CA LEU A 388 -26.68 -28.16 20.60
C LEU A 388 -25.27 -27.59 20.35
N LEU A 389 -24.43 -27.54 21.39
CA LEU A 389 -23.10 -26.91 21.29
C LEU A 389 -21.99 -27.92 20.96
N GLY A 390 -22.14 -29.18 21.36
CA GLY A 390 -21.16 -30.24 21.15
C GLY A 390 -20.74 -30.37 19.68
N PRO A 391 -21.67 -30.53 18.72
CA PRO A 391 -21.31 -30.66 17.30
C PRO A 391 -20.52 -29.46 16.75
N VAL A 392 -20.90 -28.24 17.15
CA VAL A 392 -20.23 -27.01 16.71
C VAL A 392 -18.81 -26.94 17.28
N ILE A 393 -18.67 -27.19 18.58
CA ILE A 393 -17.36 -27.13 19.26
C ILE A 393 -16.42 -28.22 18.73
N THR A 394 -16.91 -29.43 18.47
CA THR A 394 -16.15 -30.52 17.84
C THR A 394 -15.69 -30.15 16.43
N SER A 395 -16.58 -29.63 15.57
CA SER A 395 -16.18 -29.17 14.23
C SER A 395 -15.12 -28.07 14.27
N LEU A 396 -15.26 -27.10 15.20
CA LEU A 396 -14.24 -26.07 15.40
C LEU A 396 -12.91 -26.66 15.87
N SER A 397 -12.92 -27.69 16.72
CA SER A 397 -11.71 -28.38 17.14
C SER A 397 -11.05 -29.14 15.97
N GLU A 398 -11.82 -29.83 15.14
CA GLU A 398 -11.29 -30.49 13.94
C GLU A 398 -10.63 -29.48 12.98
N TRP A 399 -11.21 -28.28 12.83
CA TRP A 399 -10.60 -27.21 12.05
C TRP A 399 -9.27 -26.72 12.63
N ARG A 400 -9.05 -26.85 13.96
CA ARG A 400 -7.77 -26.49 14.61
C ARG A 400 -6.64 -27.46 14.27
N ASP A 401 -6.98 -28.66 13.82
CA ASP A 401 -6.01 -29.68 13.45
C ASP A 401 -5.65 -29.64 11.96
N LEU A 402 -6.39 -28.86 11.16
CA LEU A 402 -6.11 -28.67 9.74
C LEU A 402 -4.77 -27.94 9.51
N PRO A 403 -3.94 -28.40 8.56
CA PRO A 403 -2.73 -27.69 8.14
C PRO A 403 -3.04 -26.26 7.68
N ALA A 404 -2.15 -25.31 8.00
CA ALA A 404 -2.28 -23.88 7.71
C ALA A 404 -3.46 -23.13 8.38
N VAL A 405 -4.55 -23.80 8.74
CA VAL A 405 -5.73 -23.21 9.41
C VAL A 405 -5.58 -23.27 10.93
N GLY A 406 -5.06 -24.39 11.45
CA GLY A 406 -4.92 -24.64 12.89
C GLY A 406 -4.14 -23.59 13.66
N ARG A 407 -3.19 -22.92 12.99
CA ARG A 407 -2.45 -21.77 13.54
C ARG A 407 -3.35 -20.61 13.97
N PHE A 408 -4.52 -20.44 13.35
CA PHE A 408 -5.46 -19.35 13.66
C PHE A 408 -6.38 -19.69 14.83
N GLY A 409 -6.50 -20.97 15.19
CA GLY A 409 -7.18 -21.42 16.41
C GLY A 409 -6.25 -21.47 17.62
N ARG A 410 -5.01 -21.00 17.46
CA ARG A 410 -3.96 -20.91 18.48
C ARG A 410 -3.41 -19.48 18.57
N LEU A 411 -4.27 -18.48 18.33
CA LEU A 411 -3.97 -17.06 18.47
C LEU A 411 -3.93 -16.64 19.94
N LEU A 412 -4.78 -17.24 20.78
CA LEU A 412 -4.81 -17.00 22.22
C LEU A 412 -3.84 -17.90 23.01
N ASP A 413 -3.19 -18.87 22.36
CA ASP A 413 -2.15 -19.72 22.97
C ASP A 413 -0.90 -18.89 23.24
N ALA A 414 -0.79 -18.43 24.49
CA ALA A 414 0.35 -17.69 25.03
C ALA A 414 1.54 -18.61 25.40
N ASP A 415 1.33 -19.93 25.48
CA ASP A 415 2.27 -20.83 26.15
C ASP A 415 3.26 -21.54 25.20
N ARG A 416 3.18 -21.32 23.88
CA ARG A 416 4.04 -21.99 22.89
C ARG A 416 4.58 -21.07 21.80
N GLY A 417 5.75 -21.42 21.27
CA GLY A 417 6.38 -20.75 20.13
C GLY A 417 6.52 -19.24 20.28
N SER A 418 6.27 -18.49 19.20
CA SER A 418 6.39 -17.02 19.20
C SER A 418 5.41 -16.29 20.14
N GLY A 419 4.35 -16.96 20.63
CA GLY A 419 3.44 -16.40 21.62
C GLY A 419 4.12 -16.30 22.98
N ARG A 420 4.74 -17.40 23.42
CA ARG A 420 5.47 -17.48 24.69
C ARG A 420 6.64 -16.51 24.77
N VAL A 421 7.41 -16.40 23.68
CA VAL A 421 8.51 -15.42 23.59
C VAL A 421 8.02 -14.00 23.85
N ARG A 422 6.91 -13.57 23.23
CA ARG A 422 6.36 -12.23 23.47
C ARG A 422 5.90 -12.03 24.91
N VAL A 423 5.21 -13.01 25.48
CA VAL A 423 4.70 -12.93 26.86
C VAL A 423 5.85 -12.80 27.86
N LEU A 424 6.92 -13.60 27.71
CA LEU A 424 8.13 -13.49 28.54
C LEU A 424 8.82 -12.14 28.37
N ILE A 425 8.86 -11.59 27.15
CA ILE A 425 9.38 -10.23 26.92
C ILE A 425 8.52 -9.20 27.64
N TRP A 426 7.19 -9.34 27.59
CA TRP A 426 6.27 -8.42 28.25
C TRP A 426 6.37 -8.52 29.79
N GLU A 427 6.57 -9.71 30.34
CA GLU A 427 6.82 -9.90 31.78
C GLU A 427 8.06 -9.13 32.22
N GLY A 428 9.19 -9.28 31.52
CA GLY A 428 10.40 -8.52 31.81
C GLY A 428 10.23 -7.00 31.61
N VAL A 429 9.42 -6.57 30.63
CA VAL A 429 9.09 -5.15 30.46
C VAL A 429 8.24 -4.62 31.63
N ILE A 430 7.27 -5.38 32.12
CA ILE A 430 6.48 -4.97 33.28
C ILE A 430 7.38 -4.87 34.52
N GLU A 431 8.27 -5.85 34.74
CA GLU A 431 9.26 -5.80 35.82
C GLU A 431 10.12 -4.54 35.71
N MET A 432 10.66 -4.27 34.52
CA MET A 432 11.44 -3.08 34.19
C MET A 432 10.68 -1.77 34.45
N LEU A 433 9.43 -1.65 34.02
CA LEU A 433 8.60 -0.46 34.21
C LEU A 433 8.21 -0.24 35.69
N SER A 434 8.12 -1.31 36.46
CA SER A 434 7.85 -1.26 37.91
C SER A 434 9.10 -1.04 38.77
N TYR A 435 10.29 -1.07 38.16
CA TYR A 435 11.56 -1.05 38.86
C TYR A 435 11.92 0.34 39.40
N SER A 436 12.05 0.44 40.72
CA SER A 436 12.24 1.71 41.44
C SER A 436 13.70 2.04 41.80
N GLN A 437 14.65 1.15 41.50
CA GLN A 437 16.08 1.37 41.79
C GLN A 437 16.83 1.83 40.53
N PRO A 438 17.92 2.61 40.66
CA PRO A 438 18.73 3.01 39.51
C PRO A 438 19.43 1.80 38.87
N LEU A 439 19.54 1.80 37.54
CA LEU A 439 20.29 0.77 36.82
C LEU A 439 21.79 0.94 37.09
N THR A 440 22.48 -0.17 37.33
CA THR A 440 23.95 -0.20 37.44
C THR A 440 24.58 -0.40 36.06
N PHE A 441 25.56 0.43 35.72
CA PHE A 441 26.32 0.35 34.49
C PHE A 441 27.54 -0.58 34.65
N PRO A 442 28.10 -1.10 33.54
CA PRO A 442 29.26 -2.00 33.58
C PRO A 442 30.52 -1.40 34.22
N ASP A 443 30.64 -0.07 34.24
CA ASP A 443 31.74 0.67 34.87
C ASP A 443 31.56 0.88 36.38
N GLY A 444 30.48 0.34 36.97
CA GLY A 444 30.11 0.50 38.37
C GLY A 444 29.34 1.80 38.66
N GLY A 445 29.11 2.64 37.65
CA GLY A 445 28.22 3.81 37.76
C GLY A 445 26.75 3.39 37.92
N SER A 446 25.90 4.34 38.29
CA SER A 446 24.44 4.13 38.36
C SER A 446 23.70 5.20 37.57
N ASP A 447 22.50 4.88 37.10
CA ASP A 447 21.64 5.78 36.34
C ASP A 447 21.22 7.01 37.19
N PRO A 448 21.76 8.21 36.90
CA PRO A 448 21.48 9.41 37.70
C PRO A 448 20.08 9.99 37.44
N PHE A 449 19.42 9.58 36.35
CA PHE A 449 18.12 10.09 35.93
C PHE A 449 17.01 9.06 36.12
N HIS A 450 17.21 8.04 36.99
CA HIS A 450 16.24 6.98 37.23
C HIS A 450 14.82 7.51 37.56
N PHE A 451 14.73 8.58 38.36
CA PHE A 451 13.46 9.20 38.74
C PHE A 451 12.64 9.75 37.53
N LEU A 452 13.29 9.98 36.38
CA LEU A 452 12.63 10.42 35.15
C LEU A 452 12.15 9.25 34.28
N ARG A 453 12.56 8.00 34.55
CA ARG A 453 12.23 6.83 33.70
C ARG A 453 10.73 6.58 33.54
N PRO A 454 9.88 6.73 34.57
CA PRO A 454 8.43 6.60 34.38
C PRO A 454 7.86 7.65 33.40
N LEU A 455 8.48 8.83 33.31
CA LEU A 455 7.98 9.96 32.52
C LEU A 455 8.59 10.02 31.11
N LEU A 456 9.89 9.81 30.99
CA LEU A 456 10.69 9.97 29.76
C LEU A 456 11.30 8.66 29.23
N GLY A 457 11.16 7.55 29.96
CA GLY A 457 11.69 6.26 29.56
C GLY A 457 13.22 6.20 29.63
N TYR A 458 13.77 5.10 29.11
CA TYR A 458 15.20 4.82 29.06
C TYR A 458 15.89 5.41 27.82
N GLY A 459 15.12 5.97 26.88
CA GLY A 459 15.60 6.53 25.62
C GLY A 459 15.26 5.66 24.39
N PRO A 460 15.12 6.25 23.19
CA PRO A 460 15.00 5.49 21.94
C PRO A 460 16.13 4.47 21.78
N GLU A 461 15.84 3.28 21.25
CA GLU A 461 16.84 2.24 20.93
C GLU A 461 17.66 1.73 22.14
N SER A 462 17.27 2.03 23.38
CA SER A 462 18.04 1.66 24.57
C SER A 462 17.56 0.38 25.26
N MET A 463 16.41 -0.17 24.84
CA MET A 463 15.83 -1.40 25.43
C MET A 463 16.84 -2.56 25.44
N TYR A 464 17.58 -2.77 24.35
CA TYR A 464 18.58 -3.85 24.28
C TYR A 464 19.63 -3.81 25.40
N VAL A 465 19.95 -2.61 25.91
CA VAL A 465 20.90 -2.44 27.01
C VAL A 465 20.17 -2.53 28.35
N ALA A 466 19.05 -1.84 28.49
CA ALA A 466 18.34 -1.68 29.74
C ALA A 466 17.54 -2.92 30.17
N TYR A 467 17.15 -3.78 29.22
CA TYR A 467 16.33 -4.98 29.47
C TYR A 467 17.10 -6.13 30.13
N ASN A 468 18.44 -6.17 30.03
CA ASN A 468 19.22 -7.33 30.47
C ASN A 468 19.05 -7.68 31.96
N ASN A 469 18.83 -6.68 32.84
CA ASN A 469 18.58 -6.92 34.27
C ASN A 469 17.22 -7.56 34.54
N PHE A 470 16.31 -7.54 33.55
CA PHE A 470 14.93 -8.04 33.63
C PHE A 470 14.71 -9.20 32.66
N TYR A 471 15.80 -9.79 32.16
CA TYR A 471 15.76 -10.89 31.21
C TYR A 471 15.18 -12.14 31.88
N GLN A 472 14.07 -12.63 31.35
CA GLN A 472 13.44 -13.84 31.86
C GLN A 472 14.27 -15.08 31.48
N PRO A 473 14.75 -15.90 32.45
CA PRO A 473 15.65 -17.02 32.16
C PRO A 473 15.09 -18.04 31.16
N GLU A 474 13.76 -18.20 31.11
CA GLU A 474 13.08 -19.08 30.17
C GLU A 474 13.29 -18.66 28.70
N LEU A 475 13.54 -17.37 28.42
CA LEU A 475 13.85 -16.93 27.06
C LEU A 475 15.09 -17.64 26.50
N ALA A 476 16.09 -17.93 27.34
CA ALA A 476 17.32 -18.61 26.91
C ALA A 476 17.12 -20.10 26.57
N THR A 477 15.96 -20.69 26.88
CA THR A 477 15.62 -22.07 26.50
C THR A 477 14.80 -22.15 25.22
N ILE A 478 14.11 -21.06 24.85
CA ILE A 478 13.23 -20.97 23.68
C ILE A 478 13.93 -20.26 22.51
N GLU A 479 14.64 -19.17 22.79
CA GLU A 479 15.43 -18.38 21.84
C GLU A 479 16.92 -18.77 21.93
N ALA A 480 17.73 -18.21 21.03
CA ALA A 480 19.19 -18.39 21.10
C ALA A 480 19.73 -17.80 22.42
N ARG A 481 20.65 -18.52 23.09
CA ARG A 481 21.20 -18.14 24.41
C ARG A 481 21.92 -16.79 24.46
N ASN A 482 22.27 -16.22 23.30
CA ASN A 482 22.91 -14.92 23.14
C ASN A 482 21.96 -13.85 22.56
N ALA A 483 20.67 -14.16 22.40
CA ALA A 483 19.67 -13.22 21.90
C ALA A 483 19.03 -12.45 23.05
N THR A 484 19.27 -11.14 23.08
CA THR A 484 18.58 -10.20 23.97
C THR A 484 17.56 -9.40 23.17
N PRO A 485 16.31 -9.24 23.67
CA PRO A 485 15.29 -8.41 23.02
C PRO A 485 15.73 -6.95 22.82
N ASP A 486 15.63 -6.44 21.59
CA ASP A 486 15.81 -5.02 21.24
C ASP A 486 14.47 -4.25 21.16
N ARG A 487 13.35 -5.00 21.18
CA ARG A 487 11.96 -4.55 21.08
C ARG A 487 11.03 -5.43 21.88
N SER A 488 9.89 -4.87 22.29
CA SER A 488 8.84 -5.61 22.99
C SER A 488 7.85 -6.32 22.05
N HIS A 489 7.94 -6.10 20.73
CA HIS A 489 6.93 -6.51 19.75
C HIS A 489 5.52 -5.98 20.07
N ASN A 490 5.46 -4.83 20.73
CA ASN A 490 4.24 -4.16 21.11
C ASN A 490 4.49 -2.65 21.25
N GLU A 491 3.86 -1.85 20.38
CA GLU A 491 4.07 -0.39 20.36
C GLU A 491 3.78 0.30 21.72
N THR A 492 2.82 -0.19 22.50
CA THR A 492 2.49 0.38 23.83
C THR A 492 3.68 0.24 24.78
N PHE A 493 4.25 -0.96 24.84
CA PHE A 493 5.39 -1.25 25.70
C PHE A 493 6.66 -0.58 25.18
N ASP A 494 6.89 -0.58 23.87
CA ASP A 494 8.01 0.16 23.29
C ASP A 494 7.90 1.65 23.67
N ALA A 495 6.76 2.31 23.44
CA ALA A 495 6.58 3.72 23.77
C ALA A 495 6.82 4.03 25.26
N LEU A 496 6.33 3.18 26.16
CA LEU A 496 6.56 3.33 27.60
C LEU A 496 8.04 3.14 27.97
N VAL A 497 8.71 2.13 27.42
CA VAL A 497 10.12 1.86 27.70
C VAL A 497 11.02 2.95 27.13
N ILE A 498 10.82 3.36 25.87
CA ILE A 498 11.75 4.28 25.20
C ILE A 498 11.49 5.75 25.49
N THR A 499 10.23 6.13 25.71
CA THR A 499 9.80 7.54 25.83
C THR A 499 8.95 7.83 27.06
N GLY A 500 8.70 6.82 27.91
CA GLY A 500 7.95 6.97 29.15
C GLY A 500 6.48 7.30 28.95
N GLY A 501 5.80 7.62 30.06
CA GLY A 501 4.39 7.98 30.06
C GLY A 501 4.06 9.18 29.17
N LEU A 502 4.96 10.17 29.04
CA LEU A 502 4.71 11.31 28.14
C LEU A 502 4.71 10.89 26.68
N GLY A 503 5.69 10.08 26.27
CA GLY A 503 5.76 9.62 24.89
C GLY A 503 4.57 8.74 24.52
N PHE A 504 4.19 7.83 25.41
CA PHE A 504 2.95 7.06 25.28
C PHE A 504 1.73 7.96 25.09
N LEU A 505 1.53 8.98 25.94
CA LEU A 505 0.39 9.89 25.83
C LEU A 505 0.36 10.65 24.50
N PHE A 506 1.50 11.15 24.02
CA PHE A 506 1.55 11.88 22.74
C PHE A 506 1.36 10.96 21.53
N TRP A 507 1.88 9.73 21.56
CA TRP A 507 1.58 8.73 20.54
C TRP A 507 0.08 8.39 20.50
N GLN A 508 -0.53 8.12 21.66
CA GLN A 508 -1.97 7.87 21.75
C GLN A 508 -2.79 9.09 21.31
N ALA A 509 -2.37 10.31 21.65
CA ALA A 509 -3.01 11.53 21.17
C ALA A 509 -2.90 11.66 19.65
N LEU A 510 -1.77 11.31 19.04
CA LEU A 510 -1.61 11.30 17.60
C LEU A 510 -2.53 10.27 16.94
N TYR A 511 -2.56 9.03 17.42
CA TYR A 511 -3.46 8.00 16.90
C TYR A 511 -4.94 8.37 17.04
N LEU A 512 -5.38 8.87 18.21
CA LEU A 512 -6.75 9.34 18.39
C LEU A 512 -7.08 10.53 17.51
N SER A 513 -6.12 11.42 17.26
CA SER A 513 -6.32 12.56 16.37
C SER A 513 -6.54 12.14 14.91
N VAL A 514 -5.91 11.06 14.43
CA VAL A 514 -6.15 10.47 13.10
C VAL A 514 -7.63 10.17 12.90
N PHE A 515 -8.22 9.43 13.84
CA PHE A 515 -9.64 9.08 13.81
C PHE A 515 -10.54 10.29 14.04
N LEU A 516 -10.19 11.15 14.99
CA LEU A 516 -10.96 12.36 15.29
C LEU A 516 -11.09 13.27 14.07
N PHE A 517 -9.98 13.64 13.45
CA PHE A 517 -9.98 14.53 12.30
C PHE A 517 -10.52 13.83 11.06
N GLY A 518 -10.19 12.55 10.83
CA GLY A 518 -10.75 11.77 9.73
C GLY A 518 -12.28 11.70 9.79
N PHE A 519 -12.85 11.38 10.96
CA PHE A 519 -14.30 11.37 11.16
C PHE A 519 -14.93 12.76 11.10
N ARG A 520 -14.22 13.80 11.54
CA ARG A 520 -14.67 15.18 11.35
C ARG A 520 -14.77 15.55 9.87
N TRP A 521 -13.76 15.22 9.07
CA TRP A 521 -13.74 15.52 7.63
C TRP A 521 -14.72 14.65 6.83
N LEU A 522 -15.07 13.47 7.33
CA LEU A 522 -16.15 12.64 6.78
C LEU A 522 -17.55 13.08 7.24
N GLY A 523 -17.67 14.07 8.13
CA GLY A 523 -18.94 14.58 8.65
C GLY A 523 -19.58 13.70 9.73
N VAL A 524 -18.82 12.75 10.28
CA VAL A 524 -19.25 11.87 11.38
C VAL A 524 -19.18 12.62 12.72
N ILE A 525 -18.09 13.36 12.98
CA ILE A 525 -17.95 14.23 14.17
C ILE A 525 -18.28 15.66 13.77
N ARG A 526 -19.39 16.21 14.28
CA ARG A 526 -19.90 17.51 13.82
C ARG A 526 -19.65 18.63 14.82
N ASP A 527 -19.88 18.36 16.10
CA ASP A 527 -19.81 19.36 17.15
C ASP A 527 -18.87 18.97 18.31
N ARG A 528 -18.84 19.81 19.34
CA ARG A 528 -18.01 19.57 20.54
C ARG A 528 -18.55 18.39 21.37
N ARG A 529 -19.84 18.08 21.31
CA ARG A 529 -20.45 16.96 22.06
C ARG A 529 -20.04 15.64 21.43
N ASP A 530 -20.14 15.53 20.11
CA ASP A 530 -19.66 14.40 19.32
C ASP A 530 -18.18 14.12 19.58
N ARG A 531 -17.35 15.16 19.53
CA ARG A 531 -15.92 15.06 19.85
C ARG A 531 -15.68 14.51 21.26
N ASN A 532 -16.36 15.07 22.26
CA ASN A 532 -16.15 14.67 23.65
C ASN A 532 -16.66 13.24 23.90
N LEU A 533 -17.78 12.85 23.28
CA LEU A 533 -18.30 11.49 23.36
C LEU A 533 -17.36 10.49 22.69
N PHE A 534 -16.86 10.81 21.49
CA PHE A 534 -15.88 9.99 20.78
C PHE A 534 -14.63 9.75 21.64
N LEU A 535 -14.02 10.83 22.17
CA LEU A 535 -12.85 10.73 23.03
C LEU A 535 -13.15 10.00 24.34
N GLY A 536 -14.31 10.28 24.94
CA GLY A 536 -14.76 9.63 26.16
C GLY A 536 -14.93 8.12 25.99
N LEU A 537 -15.57 7.67 24.90
CA LEU A 537 -15.74 6.24 24.59
C LEU A 537 -14.40 5.56 24.28
N ALA A 538 -13.51 6.19 23.52
CA ALA A 538 -12.19 5.65 23.23
C ALA A 538 -11.34 5.48 24.51
N ILE A 539 -11.28 6.52 25.35
CA ILE A 539 -10.54 6.48 26.61
C ILE A 539 -11.18 5.49 27.60
N ALA A 540 -12.50 5.52 27.77
CA ALA A 540 -13.21 4.60 28.64
C ALA A 540 -13.03 3.15 28.19
N GLY A 541 -13.11 2.87 26.88
CA GLY A 541 -12.85 1.54 26.33
C GLY A 541 -11.43 1.05 26.63
N ALA A 542 -10.43 1.90 26.46
CA ALA A 542 -9.03 1.59 26.78
C ALA A 542 -8.83 1.28 28.27
N VAL A 543 -9.42 2.10 29.16
CA VAL A 543 -9.32 1.91 30.62
C VAL A 543 -10.08 0.67 31.09
N ILE A 544 -11.31 0.46 30.62
CA ILE A 544 -12.15 -0.67 31.02
C ILE A 544 -11.49 -1.98 30.56
N LEU A 545 -11.10 -2.08 29.29
CA LEU A 545 -10.49 -3.31 28.79
C LEU A 545 -9.11 -3.57 29.43
N GLY A 546 -8.32 -2.51 29.65
CA GLY A 546 -7.08 -2.58 30.40
C GLY A 546 -7.29 -3.10 31.83
N ALA A 547 -8.27 -2.57 32.56
CA ALA A 547 -8.59 -3.02 33.91
C ALA A 547 -9.08 -4.47 33.95
N VAL A 548 -9.96 -4.86 33.02
CA VAL A 548 -10.45 -6.24 32.91
C VAL A 548 -9.29 -7.21 32.68
N PHE A 549 -8.38 -6.91 31.75
CA PHE A 549 -7.23 -7.78 31.48
C PHE A 549 -6.21 -7.77 32.62
N ALA A 550 -5.98 -6.62 33.27
CA ALA A 550 -5.08 -6.54 34.42
C ALA A 550 -5.57 -7.43 35.58
N VAL A 551 -6.88 -7.52 35.81
CA VAL A 551 -7.47 -8.39 36.84
C VAL A 551 -7.51 -9.85 36.37
N TRP A 552 -7.86 -10.11 35.11
CA TRP A 552 -8.07 -11.47 34.60
C TRP A 552 -6.76 -12.21 34.26
N ARG A 553 -5.82 -11.55 33.59
CA ARG A 553 -4.58 -12.13 33.04
C ARG A 553 -3.30 -11.43 33.53
N GLY A 554 -3.43 -10.44 34.42
CA GLY A 554 -2.31 -9.67 34.94
C GLY A 554 -1.88 -8.49 34.03
N PRO A 555 -0.95 -7.65 34.50
CA PRO A 555 -0.50 -6.44 33.79
C PRO A 555 0.24 -6.73 32.47
N THR A 556 0.74 -7.96 32.28
CA THR A 556 1.47 -8.40 31.08
C THR A 556 0.70 -8.16 29.77
N TYR A 557 -0.63 -8.18 29.81
CA TYR A 557 -1.48 -7.99 28.62
C TYR A 557 -1.95 -6.55 28.41
N LEU A 558 -1.55 -5.59 29.26
CA LEU A 558 -1.94 -4.19 29.13
C LEU A 558 -1.52 -3.60 27.78
N GLY A 559 -0.36 -4.02 27.24
CA GLY A 559 0.15 -3.55 25.95
C GLY A 559 -0.78 -3.84 24.76
N VAL A 560 -1.66 -4.84 24.87
CA VAL A 560 -2.67 -5.17 23.86
C VAL A 560 -4.07 -4.74 24.30
N ALA A 561 -4.43 -4.90 25.58
CA ALA A 561 -5.76 -4.58 26.08
C ALA A 561 -6.11 -3.09 25.95
N VAL A 562 -5.17 -2.19 26.28
CA VAL A 562 -5.36 -0.74 26.21
C VAL A 562 -5.67 -0.27 24.77
N PRO A 563 -4.84 -0.56 23.74
CA PRO A 563 -5.11 -0.10 22.38
C PRO A 563 -6.37 -0.73 21.78
N PHE A 564 -6.63 -2.02 22.02
CA PHE A 564 -7.86 -2.67 21.54
C PHE A 564 -9.11 -2.14 22.23
N GLY A 565 -9.02 -1.77 23.51
CA GLY A 565 -10.11 -1.09 24.22
C GLY A 565 -10.39 0.28 23.62
N GLY A 566 -9.35 1.01 23.22
CA GLY A 566 -9.47 2.25 22.46
C GLY A 566 -10.22 2.08 21.13
N ILE A 567 -9.82 1.07 20.35
CA ILE A 567 -10.50 0.71 19.08
C ILE A 567 -11.96 0.33 19.32
N ALA A 568 -12.24 -0.47 20.36
CA ALA A 568 -13.61 -0.82 20.73
C ALA A 568 -14.46 0.43 21.04
N GLY A 569 -13.90 1.40 21.76
CA GLY A 569 -14.54 2.69 22.01
C GLY A 569 -14.81 3.49 20.72
N VAL A 570 -13.88 3.48 19.76
CA VAL A 570 -14.06 4.07 18.42
C VAL A 570 -15.21 3.41 17.66
N VAL A 571 -15.29 2.08 17.67
CA VAL A 571 -16.37 1.31 17.03
C VAL A 571 -17.71 1.58 17.70
N LEU A 572 -17.76 1.64 19.04
CA LEU A 572 -18.96 2.00 19.80
C LEU A 572 -19.45 3.40 19.45
N TYR A 573 -18.54 4.36 19.23
CA TYR A 573 -18.92 5.68 18.76
C TYR A 573 -19.54 5.65 17.35
N LEU A 574 -19.00 4.86 16.42
CA LEU A 574 -19.59 4.69 15.08
C LEU A 574 -20.99 4.07 15.14
N ILE A 575 -21.20 3.07 16.02
CA ILE A 575 -22.52 2.48 16.28
C ILE A 575 -23.47 3.54 16.83
N TYR A 576 -23.04 4.30 17.85
CA TYR A 576 -23.82 5.39 18.41
C TYR A 576 -24.20 6.42 17.34
N TYR A 577 -23.25 6.87 16.52
CA TYR A 577 -23.48 7.81 15.43
C TYR A 577 -24.50 7.25 14.44
N ALA A 578 -24.34 5.99 14.03
CA ALA A 578 -25.24 5.34 13.08
C ALA A 578 -26.67 5.11 13.64
N LEU A 579 -26.85 5.06 14.96
CA LEU A 579 -28.17 4.95 15.60
C LEU A 579 -28.82 6.30 15.89
N VAL A 580 -28.04 7.27 16.37
CA VAL A 580 -28.55 8.48 17.03
C VAL A 580 -28.42 9.74 16.18
N ALA A 581 -27.47 9.79 15.23
CA ALA A 581 -27.21 11.01 14.46
C ALA A 581 -28.46 11.46 13.69
N ARG A 582 -28.93 12.67 14.01
CA ARG A 582 -30.04 13.35 13.30
C ARG A 582 -29.54 13.86 11.95
N HIS A 583 -30.42 13.84 10.96
CA HIS A 583 -30.17 14.50 9.68
C HIS A 583 -30.41 16.00 9.90
N GLU A 584 -29.36 16.83 9.90
CA GLU A 584 -29.55 18.27 9.78
C GLU A 584 -29.79 18.61 8.30
N GLU A 585 -30.69 19.56 8.04
CA GLU A 585 -31.15 19.94 6.71
C GLU A 585 -30.05 20.57 5.84
N ASP A 586 -28.97 21.08 6.45
CA ASP A 586 -27.95 21.90 5.79
C ASP A 586 -26.71 21.15 5.27
N SER A 587 -26.58 19.84 5.51
CA SER A 587 -25.46 19.09 4.93
C SER A 587 -25.77 18.77 3.46
N LEU A 588 -25.30 19.61 2.54
CA LEU A 588 -25.13 19.29 1.11
C LEU A 588 -24.79 17.79 0.99
N VAL A 589 -25.66 17.02 0.33
CA VAL A 589 -25.58 15.56 0.23
C VAL A 589 -24.29 15.22 -0.52
N ALA A 590 -23.19 15.13 0.21
CA ALA A 590 -21.91 14.97 -0.39
C ALA A 590 -21.77 13.51 -0.83
N ASP A 591 -21.47 13.35 -2.10
CA ASP A 591 -21.35 12.06 -2.78
C ASP A 591 -20.41 11.10 -2.02
N PRO A 592 -20.91 9.93 -1.54
CA PRO A 592 -20.10 8.93 -0.84
C PRO A 592 -18.96 8.36 -1.69
N PHE A 593 -19.10 8.39 -3.03
CA PHE A 593 -18.11 7.87 -3.96
C PHE A 593 -17.15 8.94 -4.50
N LYS A 594 -17.20 10.16 -3.95
CA LYS A 594 -16.24 11.22 -4.28
C LYS A 594 -14.82 10.74 -3.97
N ALA A 595 -13.88 11.00 -4.88
CA ALA A 595 -12.49 10.56 -4.79
C ALA A 595 -11.85 10.85 -3.42
N ASP A 596 -11.99 12.09 -2.93
CA ASP A 596 -11.42 12.54 -1.66
C ASP A 596 -11.98 11.76 -0.45
N ARG A 597 -13.26 11.43 -0.49
CA ARG A 597 -13.93 10.69 0.58
C ARG A 597 -13.48 9.25 0.59
N LEU A 598 -13.48 8.58 -0.57
CA LEU A 598 -12.96 7.22 -0.70
C LEU A 598 -11.48 7.13 -0.29
N LEU A 599 -10.68 8.15 -0.64
CA LEU A 599 -9.29 8.23 -0.23
C LEU A 599 -9.15 8.40 1.29
N LEU A 600 -9.92 9.30 1.92
CA LEU A 600 -9.92 9.46 3.38
C LEU A 600 -10.35 8.17 4.11
N ILE A 601 -11.34 7.45 3.57
CA ILE A 601 -11.76 6.14 4.09
C ILE A 601 -10.62 5.11 3.96
N GLY A 602 -9.95 5.08 2.80
CA GLY A 602 -8.77 4.24 2.56
C GLY A 602 -7.62 4.53 3.52
N LEU A 603 -7.30 5.82 3.73
CA LEU A 603 -6.25 6.25 4.65
C LEU A 603 -6.60 5.86 6.10
N LEU A 604 -7.83 6.11 6.56
CA LEU A 604 -8.27 5.71 7.90
C LEU A 604 -8.19 4.19 8.11
N ALA A 605 -8.63 3.41 7.12
CA ALA A 605 -8.54 1.96 7.16
C ALA A 605 -7.08 1.47 7.23
N ALA A 606 -6.18 2.04 6.41
CA ALA A 606 -4.75 1.72 6.45
C ALA A 606 -4.11 2.05 7.80
N MET A 607 -4.39 3.24 8.33
CA MET A 607 -3.90 3.67 9.65
C MET A 607 -4.38 2.76 10.77
N LEU A 608 -5.65 2.34 10.74
CA LEU A 608 -6.20 1.40 11.71
C LEU A 608 -5.55 0.01 11.60
N GLY A 609 -5.37 -0.50 10.37
CA GLY A 609 -4.71 -1.77 10.14
C GLY A 609 -3.27 -1.78 10.66
N HIS A 610 -2.53 -0.71 10.41
CA HIS A 610 -1.17 -0.53 10.94
C HIS A 610 -1.16 -0.40 12.47
N TYR A 611 -2.10 0.38 13.05
CA TYR A 611 -2.23 0.49 14.51
C TYR A 611 -2.46 -0.88 15.18
N VAL A 612 -3.29 -1.73 14.58
CA VAL A 612 -3.46 -3.11 15.05
C VAL A 612 -2.18 -3.92 14.90
N GLU A 613 -1.51 -3.85 13.75
CA GLU A 613 -0.35 -4.67 13.43
C GLU A 613 0.84 -4.41 14.37
N ILE A 614 1.14 -3.15 14.69
CA ILE A 614 2.28 -2.77 15.55
C ILE A 614 2.13 -3.20 17.02
N HIS A 615 0.95 -3.67 17.44
CA HIS A 615 0.77 -4.27 18.78
C HIS A 615 1.08 -5.77 18.84
N PHE A 616 1.35 -6.40 17.68
CA PHE A 616 1.85 -7.78 17.57
C PHE A 616 3.16 -7.88 16.77
N GLY A 617 3.50 -6.85 16.01
CA GLY A 617 4.70 -6.70 15.21
C GLY A 617 5.61 -5.58 15.71
N ILE A 618 6.42 -5.04 14.81
CA ILE A 618 7.22 -3.84 15.06
C ILE A 618 7.09 -2.90 13.88
N ALA A 619 7.10 -1.59 14.15
CA ALA A 619 7.08 -0.60 13.09
C ALA A 619 8.45 -0.51 12.40
N ILE A 620 8.46 -0.73 11.09
CA ILE A 620 9.67 -0.70 10.24
C ILE A 620 9.79 0.61 9.47
N ALA A 621 10.96 0.82 8.84
CA ALA A 621 11.26 1.98 8.00
C ALA A 621 10.12 2.37 7.06
N ALA A 622 9.65 1.41 6.27
CA ALA A 622 8.60 1.63 5.29
C ALA A 622 7.25 2.01 5.94
N THR A 623 6.82 1.28 6.99
CA THR A 623 5.53 1.54 7.64
C THR A 623 5.49 2.87 8.39
N ARG A 624 6.56 3.25 9.09
CA ARG A 624 6.67 4.56 9.75
C ARG A 624 6.69 5.71 8.74
N LEU A 625 7.42 5.55 7.62
CA LEU A 625 7.37 6.52 6.53
C LEU A 625 5.94 6.69 6.02
N HIS A 626 5.25 5.58 5.71
CA HIS A 626 3.88 5.63 5.21
C HIS A 626 2.90 6.20 6.22
N PHE A 627 3.06 5.94 7.52
CA PHE A 627 2.27 6.58 8.57
C PHE A 627 2.38 8.11 8.51
N PHE A 628 3.59 8.66 8.47
CA PHE A 628 3.78 10.13 8.40
C PHE A 628 3.36 10.71 7.04
N VAL A 629 3.55 9.99 5.95
CA VAL A 629 3.03 10.35 4.62
C VAL A 629 1.51 10.40 4.62
N TYR A 630 0.85 9.38 5.17
CA TYR A 630 -0.61 9.30 5.23
C TYR A 630 -1.20 10.38 6.13
N LEU A 631 -0.54 10.73 7.25
CA LEU A 631 -0.90 11.90 8.06
C LEU A 631 -0.90 13.18 7.23
N ALA A 632 0.14 13.40 6.41
CA ALA A 632 0.22 14.59 5.56
C ALA A 632 -0.88 14.58 4.49
N VAL A 633 -1.15 13.44 3.84
CA VAL A 633 -2.22 13.33 2.83
C VAL A 633 -3.60 13.53 3.45
N MET A 634 -3.85 12.95 4.63
CA MET A 634 -5.09 13.16 5.38
C MET A 634 -5.31 14.63 5.72
N PHE A 635 -4.29 15.31 6.26
CA PHE A 635 -4.31 16.76 6.50
C PHE A 635 -4.61 17.54 5.22
N LEU A 636 -4.01 17.15 4.10
CA LEU A 636 -4.24 17.83 2.83
C LEU A 636 -5.66 17.70 2.30
N VAL A 637 -6.14 16.47 2.20
CA VAL A 637 -7.42 16.13 1.58
C VAL A 637 -8.58 16.55 2.46
N GLY A 638 -8.43 16.41 3.78
CA GLY A 638 -9.48 16.73 4.74
C GLY A 638 -9.54 18.19 5.17
N TYR A 639 -8.40 18.89 5.23
CA TYR A 639 -8.32 20.25 5.78
C TYR A 639 -7.90 21.30 4.74
N LEU A 640 -6.73 21.15 4.11
CA LEU A 640 -6.19 22.22 3.24
C LEU A 640 -6.92 22.42 1.90
N LEU A 641 -7.24 21.34 1.17
CA LEU A 641 -7.89 21.45 -0.13
C LEU A 641 -9.32 22.03 -0.01
N PRO A 642 -10.15 21.62 0.97
CA PRO A 642 -11.45 22.23 1.21
C PRO A 642 -11.41 23.71 1.55
N GLU A 643 -10.53 24.14 2.49
CA GLU A 643 -10.43 25.54 2.93
C GLU A 643 -10.07 26.51 1.81
N ARG A 644 -9.33 26.06 0.80
CA ARG A 644 -8.89 26.90 -0.32
C ARG A 644 -9.97 27.15 -1.38
N GLY A 645 -11.20 26.67 -1.17
CA GLY A 645 -12.27 26.80 -2.17
C GLY A 645 -12.02 26.00 -3.45
N LEU A 646 -10.97 25.17 -3.49
CA LEU A 646 -10.66 24.26 -4.60
C LEU A 646 -11.63 23.07 -4.68
N THR A 647 -12.73 23.14 -3.92
CA THR A 647 -13.79 22.13 -3.90
C THR A 647 -14.82 22.36 -5.00
N GLU A 648 -14.96 23.57 -5.54
CA GLU A 648 -15.97 23.89 -6.56
C GLU A 648 -15.51 25.03 -7.49
N ALA A 649 -15.03 24.65 -8.67
CA ALA A 649 -15.04 25.53 -9.85
C ALA A 649 -15.67 24.86 -11.08
N ILE A 650 -16.33 23.70 -10.93
CA ILE A 650 -16.89 22.96 -12.06
C ILE A 650 -18.41 22.69 -11.96
N GLU A 651 -19.09 22.83 -10.82
CA GLU A 651 -20.49 22.35 -10.72
C GLU A 651 -21.56 23.26 -10.12
N VAL A 652 -21.34 24.56 -9.90
CA VAL A 652 -22.44 25.49 -9.54
C VAL A 652 -22.62 26.58 -10.57
N LYS A 653 -23.35 26.24 -11.65
CA LYS A 653 -24.26 27.16 -12.35
C LYS A 653 -25.44 26.35 -12.88
N SER A 654 -26.27 25.85 -11.98
CA SER A 654 -27.67 25.56 -12.25
C SER A 654 -28.52 26.41 -11.32
N GLU A 655 -29.40 27.18 -11.94
CA GLU A 655 -30.63 27.75 -11.37
C GLU A 655 -30.50 28.91 -10.38
N THR A 656 -30.67 30.11 -10.92
CA THR A 656 -31.80 31.00 -10.55
C THR A 656 -31.78 32.23 -11.46
N THR A 657 -32.62 32.22 -12.49
CA THR A 657 -33.16 33.47 -13.07
C THR A 657 -34.60 33.21 -13.47
N PRO A 658 -35.58 34.05 -13.05
CA PRO A 658 -36.98 33.84 -13.40
C PRO A 658 -37.22 34.15 -14.89
N GLU A 659 -38.16 33.42 -15.49
CA GLU A 659 -38.68 33.68 -16.83
C GLU A 659 -39.26 35.10 -16.95
N PRO A 660 -39.08 35.72 -18.13
CA PRO A 660 -40.14 36.52 -18.72
C PRO A 660 -40.57 35.97 -20.09
N GLU A 661 -41.85 36.19 -20.37
CA GLU A 661 -42.65 35.70 -21.48
C GLU A 661 -42.13 36.03 -22.90
N ASP A 662 -42.41 35.07 -23.78
CA ASP A 662 -42.77 35.14 -25.21
C ASP A 662 -42.28 36.33 -26.09
N ASN A 663 -41.42 36.02 -27.09
CA ASN A 663 -41.72 36.33 -28.50
C ASN A 663 -40.67 35.80 -29.52
N SER A 664 -41.14 34.92 -30.41
CA SER A 664 -40.82 34.82 -31.85
C SER A 664 -39.39 34.54 -32.40
N ARG A 665 -39.33 33.45 -33.19
CA ARG A 665 -38.58 33.22 -34.47
C ARG A 665 -37.06 33.55 -34.56
N ARG A 666 -36.21 32.51 -34.60
CA ARG A 666 -35.29 32.11 -35.72
C ARG A 666 -34.13 31.22 -35.26
N GLY A 667 -33.83 30.20 -36.06
CA GLY A 667 -32.45 29.71 -36.29
C GLY A 667 -31.96 28.55 -35.43
N ARG A 668 -32.21 27.31 -35.91
CA ARG A 668 -31.53 26.09 -35.47
C ARG A 668 -30.01 26.20 -35.75
N ARG A 669 -29.18 26.26 -34.72
CA ARG A 669 -27.73 25.94 -34.80
C ARG A 669 -27.29 25.25 -33.50
N GLY A 670 -26.86 24.00 -33.63
CA GLY A 670 -26.37 23.19 -32.51
C GLY A 670 -25.15 23.84 -31.85
N SER A 671 -25.30 24.21 -30.58
CA SER A 671 -24.22 24.72 -29.74
C SER A 671 -23.41 23.56 -29.19
N ARG A 672 -22.24 23.33 -29.79
CA ARG A 672 -21.20 22.42 -29.29
C ARG A 672 -20.60 23.07 -28.04
N ARG A 673 -20.92 22.51 -26.87
CA ARG A 673 -20.48 22.95 -25.53
C ARG A 673 -18.94 23.00 -25.48
N ARG A 674 -18.33 24.18 -25.61
CA ARG A 674 -16.89 24.41 -25.45
C ARG A 674 -16.57 24.40 -23.95
N ARG A 675 -15.77 23.42 -23.50
CA ARG A 675 -15.08 23.44 -22.20
C ARG A 675 -14.17 24.69 -22.12
N PRO A 676 -13.98 25.29 -20.93
CA PRO A 676 -13.14 26.47 -20.78
C PRO A 676 -11.69 26.08 -21.10
N ALA A 677 -11.14 26.73 -22.14
CA ALA A 677 -9.74 26.59 -22.48
C ALA A 677 -8.91 27.24 -21.37
N ILE A 678 -8.14 26.42 -20.65
CA ILE A 678 -6.99 26.89 -19.89
C ILE A 678 -6.14 27.72 -20.85
N ALA A 679 -5.85 28.96 -20.47
CA ALA A 679 -5.02 29.87 -21.26
C ALA A 679 -3.69 29.16 -21.59
N ARG A 680 -3.56 28.76 -22.87
CA ARG A 680 -2.31 28.21 -23.39
C ARG A 680 -1.30 29.35 -23.47
N GLY A 681 -0.46 29.45 -22.44
CA GLY A 681 0.80 30.17 -22.58
C GLY A 681 1.59 29.54 -23.73
N SER A 682 2.00 30.36 -24.68
CA SER A 682 2.85 29.97 -25.81
C SER A 682 4.19 29.42 -25.31
N GLY A 683 4.54 28.17 -25.67
CA GLY A 683 5.93 27.72 -25.64
C GLY A 683 6.19 26.20 -25.59
N SER A 684 5.36 25.39 -24.92
CA SER A 684 5.63 23.95 -24.75
C SER A 684 4.34 23.18 -24.41
N PRO A 685 4.16 21.93 -24.88
CA PRO A 685 3.10 21.06 -24.40
C PRO A 685 3.15 20.94 -22.87
N GLY A 686 2.00 21.11 -22.19
CA GLY A 686 1.91 21.12 -20.73
C GLY A 686 2.25 19.77 -20.06
N TRP A 687 2.30 18.68 -20.84
CA TRP A 687 2.60 17.34 -20.35
C TRP A 687 4.11 17.05 -20.21
N ILE A 688 5.01 17.83 -20.82
CA ILE A 688 6.46 17.51 -20.88
C ILE A 688 7.05 17.32 -19.47
N GLY A 689 6.78 18.26 -18.55
CA GLY A 689 7.29 18.18 -17.18
C GLY A 689 6.84 16.91 -16.44
N PRO A 690 5.52 16.67 -16.31
CA PRO A 690 5.00 15.44 -15.70
C PRO A 690 5.52 14.14 -16.32
N VAL A 691 5.62 14.08 -17.65
CA VAL A 691 6.10 12.92 -18.42
C VAL A 691 7.57 12.61 -18.10
N ILE A 692 8.44 13.62 -18.11
CA ILE A 692 9.86 13.43 -17.76
C ILE A 692 9.99 13.01 -16.29
N ALA A 693 9.26 13.66 -15.39
CA ALA A 693 9.31 13.35 -13.96
C ALA A 693 8.92 11.89 -13.68
N ILE A 694 7.82 11.42 -14.27
CA ILE A 694 7.36 10.04 -14.13
C ILE A 694 8.33 9.06 -14.81
N GLY A 695 8.83 9.38 -16.00
CA GLY A 695 9.82 8.54 -16.69
C GLY A 695 11.10 8.34 -15.88
N LEU A 696 11.63 9.41 -15.27
CA LEU A 696 12.80 9.33 -14.38
C LEU A 696 12.50 8.56 -13.10
N LEU A 697 11.34 8.80 -12.47
CA LEU A 697 10.90 8.11 -11.26
C LEU A 697 10.76 6.60 -11.48
N LEU A 698 10.16 6.18 -12.60
CA LEU A 698 10.08 4.78 -12.99
C LEU A 698 11.45 4.21 -13.38
N GLY A 699 12.32 5.03 -13.98
CA GLY A 699 13.71 4.64 -14.24
C GLY A 699 14.49 4.36 -12.96
N VAL A 700 14.30 5.16 -11.91
CA VAL A 700 14.87 4.89 -10.59
C VAL A 700 14.32 3.60 -9.99
N LEU A 701 13.01 3.34 -10.10
CA LEU A 701 12.42 2.07 -9.63
C LEU A 701 13.07 0.87 -10.33
N VAL A 702 13.14 0.88 -11.67
CA VAL A 702 13.75 -0.20 -12.46
C VAL A 702 15.24 -0.34 -12.15
N GLY A 703 15.98 0.77 -12.05
CA GLY A 703 17.41 0.76 -11.73
C GLY A 703 17.70 0.24 -10.32
N THR A 704 16.83 0.55 -9.35
CA THR A 704 16.96 0.06 -7.97
C THR A 704 16.76 -1.44 -7.91
N MET A 705 15.70 -1.95 -8.55
CA MET A 705 15.47 -3.40 -8.68
C MET A 705 16.65 -4.07 -9.39
N GLY A 706 17.22 -3.46 -10.43
CA GLY A 706 18.40 -4.00 -11.09
C GLY A 706 19.66 -4.01 -10.22
N TYR A 707 19.86 -3.00 -9.37
CA TYR A 707 20.96 -2.93 -8.42
C TYR A 707 20.87 -3.99 -7.32
N GLU A 708 19.67 -4.21 -6.78
CA GLU A 708 19.41 -5.13 -5.67
C GLU A 708 19.87 -6.57 -5.93
N PHE A 709 19.77 -7.02 -7.19
CA PHE A 709 20.19 -8.36 -7.62
C PHE A 709 21.55 -8.35 -8.32
N MET A 710 22.25 -7.21 -8.34
CA MET A 710 23.54 -7.10 -9.01
C MET A 710 24.62 -7.81 -8.18
N THR A 711 24.82 -9.09 -8.47
CA THR A 711 25.75 -9.94 -7.75
C THR A 711 26.81 -10.52 -8.66
N TYR A 712 27.97 -10.83 -8.07
CA TYR A 712 29.06 -11.51 -8.74
C TYR A 712 29.30 -12.88 -8.10
N ALA A 713 28.88 -13.94 -8.80
CA ALA A 713 29.16 -15.32 -8.44
C ALA A 713 30.07 -15.95 -9.49
N THR A 714 31.22 -16.48 -9.04
CA THR A 714 32.20 -17.19 -9.87
C THR A 714 31.77 -18.63 -10.08
N ARG A 715 31.84 -19.15 -11.31
CA ARG A 715 31.51 -20.56 -11.56
C ARG A 715 32.55 -21.48 -10.89
N PRO A 716 32.15 -22.69 -10.46
CA PRO A 716 33.09 -23.69 -9.98
C PRO A 716 34.19 -23.95 -11.02
N GLY A 717 35.46 -23.77 -10.64
CA GLY A 717 36.62 -23.96 -11.51
C GLY A 717 37.03 -22.73 -12.34
N GLU A 718 36.28 -21.63 -12.29
CA GLU A 718 36.66 -20.35 -12.90
C GLU A 718 37.66 -19.64 -11.98
N SER A 719 38.86 -19.30 -12.49
CA SER A 719 39.89 -18.57 -11.75
C SER A 719 40.44 -17.42 -12.59
N PHE A 720 40.69 -16.27 -11.96
CA PHE A 720 41.19 -15.08 -12.62
C PHE A 720 42.69 -14.95 -12.38
N ASN A 721 43.50 -15.29 -13.38
CA ASN A 721 44.95 -15.17 -13.30
C ASN A 721 45.44 -13.86 -13.93
N THR A 722 44.63 -13.27 -14.80
CA THR A 722 44.89 -12.01 -15.51
C THR A 722 43.64 -11.13 -15.56
N ILE A 723 43.82 -9.82 -15.82
CA ILE A 723 42.71 -8.87 -16.02
C ILE A 723 41.81 -9.28 -17.21
N ALA A 724 42.35 -10.00 -18.19
CA ALA A 724 41.59 -10.52 -19.33
C ALA A 724 40.60 -11.63 -18.93
N ASP A 725 40.86 -12.32 -17.82
CA ASP A 725 39.97 -13.35 -17.29
C ASP A 725 38.77 -12.74 -16.56
N VAL A 726 38.87 -11.48 -16.12
CA VAL A 726 37.79 -10.79 -15.39
C VAL A 726 36.60 -10.56 -16.33
N PRO A 727 35.38 -11.05 -15.99
CA PRO A 727 34.19 -10.89 -16.80
C PRO A 727 33.93 -9.44 -17.20
N THR A 728 33.41 -9.25 -18.41
CA THR A 728 33.03 -7.92 -18.88
C THR A 728 31.83 -7.40 -18.08
N ALA A 729 31.61 -6.08 -18.06
CA ALA A 729 30.44 -5.51 -17.40
C ALA A 729 29.12 -6.04 -17.99
N ALA A 730 29.10 -6.32 -19.31
CA ALA A 730 27.95 -6.94 -19.97
C ALA A 730 27.71 -8.38 -19.50
N GLU A 731 28.78 -9.13 -19.25
CA GLU A 731 28.68 -10.49 -18.73
C GLU A 731 28.24 -10.52 -17.27
N ILE A 732 28.77 -9.64 -16.41
CA ILE A 732 28.29 -9.49 -15.03
C ILE A 732 26.81 -9.15 -15.05
N PHE A 733 26.42 -8.12 -15.79
CA PHE A 733 25.02 -7.71 -15.95
C PHE A 733 24.12 -8.88 -16.38
N TYR A 734 24.54 -9.67 -17.38
CA TYR A 734 23.78 -10.81 -17.86
C TYR A 734 23.69 -11.91 -16.80
N ARG A 735 24.83 -12.29 -16.19
CA ARG A 735 24.88 -13.32 -15.16
C ARG A 735 24.01 -12.95 -13.95
N SER A 736 24.03 -11.70 -13.49
CA SER A 736 23.22 -11.28 -12.33
C SER A 736 21.71 -11.37 -12.56
N LEU A 737 21.23 -11.09 -13.79
CA LEU A 737 19.78 -11.04 -14.07
C LEU A 737 19.21 -12.35 -14.64
N PHE A 738 20.06 -13.20 -15.22
CA PHE A 738 19.62 -14.37 -15.97
C PHE A 738 20.24 -15.69 -15.52
N ILE A 739 21.20 -15.69 -14.58
CA ILE A 739 21.86 -16.90 -14.11
C ILE A 739 21.64 -17.04 -12.60
N ASP A 740 21.24 -18.25 -12.18
CA ASP A 740 21.01 -18.61 -10.79
C ASP A 740 22.22 -19.40 -10.24
N PRO A 741 23.05 -18.81 -9.38
CA PRO A 741 24.24 -19.47 -8.83
C PRO A 741 23.90 -20.69 -7.95
N ASP A 742 22.77 -20.65 -7.23
CA ASP A 742 22.36 -21.71 -6.31
C ASP A 742 21.83 -22.94 -7.05
N LYS A 743 21.37 -22.76 -8.29
CA LYS A 743 20.88 -23.82 -9.18
C LYS A 743 21.91 -24.25 -10.21
N ASN A 744 23.15 -24.49 -9.78
CA ASN A 744 24.26 -24.91 -10.66
C ASN A 744 24.48 -23.95 -11.85
N PHE A 745 24.30 -22.64 -11.64
CA PHE A 745 24.45 -21.62 -12.69
C PHE A 745 23.48 -21.82 -13.87
N ALA A 746 22.26 -22.31 -13.59
CA ALA A 746 21.21 -22.47 -14.58
C ALA A 746 20.62 -21.12 -15.03
N GLU A 747 20.09 -21.07 -16.25
CA GLU A 747 19.38 -19.89 -16.74
C GLU A 747 18.03 -19.72 -16.03
N SER A 748 17.76 -18.51 -15.52
CA SER A 748 16.54 -18.14 -14.81
C SER A 748 16.06 -16.76 -15.26
N PRO A 749 14.92 -16.63 -15.93
CA PRO A 749 14.44 -15.33 -16.41
C PRO A 749 13.62 -14.55 -15.38
N PHE A 750 13.36 -15.13 -14.20
CA PHE A 750 12.31 -14.66 -13.30
C PHE A 750 12.58 -13.28 -12.69
N LEU A 751 13.84 -12.96 -12.36
CA LEU A 751 14.20 -11.62 -11.88
C LEU A 751 13.93 -10.53 -12.93
N PHE A 752 14.38 -10.77 -14.15
CA PHE A 752 14.15 -9.84 -15.25
C PHE A 752 12.65 -9.70 -15.55
N LEU A 753 11.90 -10.80 -15.54
CA LEU A 753 10.45 -10.79 -15.68
C LEU A 753 9.77 -9.95 -14.60
N MET A 754 10.11 -10.15 -13.33
CA MET A 754 9.57 -9.37 -12.22
C MET A 754 9.80 -7.86 -12.44
N MET A 755 11.01 -7.47 -12.86
CA MET A 755 11.36 -6.09 -13.17
C MET A 755 10.51 -5.54 -14.34
N MET A 756 10.35 -6.31 -15.42
CA MET A 756 9.56 -5.90 -16.59
C MET A 756 8.05 -5.84 -16.32
N PHE A 757 7.50 -6.77 -15.55
CA PHE A 757 6.11 -6.74 -15.13
C PHE A 757 5.82 -5.56 -14.22
N THR A 758 6.71 -5.27 -13.27
CA THR A 758 6.62 -4.09 -12.41
C THR A 758 6.63 -2.82 -13.25
N TRP A 759 7.59 -2.69 -14.18
CA TRP A 759 7.69 -1.56 -15.09
C TRP A 759 6.43 -1.38 -15.95
N LEU A 760 5.94 -2.44 -16.58
CA LEU A 760 4.76 -2.37 -17.44
C LEU A 760 3.53 -1.91 -16.67
N LEU A 761 3.26 -2.50 -15.50
CA LEU A 761 2.12 -2.13 -14.66
C LEU A 761 2.26 -0.69 -14.16
N ALA A 762 3.48 -0.25 -13.85
CA ALA A 762 3.76 1.12 -13.45
C ALA A 762 3.45 2.13 -14.56
N VAL A 763 3.95 1.88 -15.78
CA VAL A 763 3.69 2.74 -16.94
C VAL A 763 2.19 2.80 -17.22
N LEU A 764 1.49 1.66 -17.21
CA LEU A 764 0.04 1.61 -17.42
C LEU A 764 -0.73 2.36 -16.32
N ALA A 765 -0.34 2.23 -15.05
CA ALA A 765 -0.96 2.93 -13.93
C ALA A 765 -0.81 4.46 -14.07
N PHE A 766 0.41 4.95 -14.30
CA PHE A 766 0.65 6.39 -14.44
C PHE A 766 0.03 6.96 -15.71
N VAL A 767 0.18 6.31 -16.86
CA VAL A 767 -0.42 6.79 -18.13
C VAL A 767 -1.94 6.84 -18.02
N SER A 768 -2.59 5.83 -17.42
CA SER A 768 -4.05 5.83 -17.25
C SER A 768 -4.54 6.91 -16.29
N GLU A 769 -3.82 7.18 -15.18
CA GLU A 769 -4.14 8.28 -14.27
C GLU A 769 -3.93 9.65 -14.92
N MET A 770 -2.81 9.85 -15.62
CA MET A 770 -2.53 11.11 -16.35
C MET A 770 -3.51 11.35 -17.50
N THR A 771 -4.07 10.30 -18.07
CA THR A 771 -5.12 10.44 -19.08
C THR A 771 -6.44 10.88 -18.45
N ARG A 772 -6.75 10.38 -17.25
CA ARG A 772 -7.99 10.73 -16.53
C ARG A 772 -7.94 12.12 -15.92
N ASP A 773 -6.79 12.54 -15.38
CA ASP A 773 -6.62 13.90 -14.82
C ASP A 773 -6.53 14.99 -15.90
N GLY A 774 -6.43 14.59 -17.17
CA GLY A 774 -6.38 15.48 -18.33
C GLY A 774 -4.98 16.00 -18.67
N THR A 775 -3.93 15.49 -18.01
CA THR A 775 -2.53 15.78 -18.37
C THR A 775 -2.20 15.24 -19.75
N LEU A 776 -2.67 14.03 -20.06
CA LEU A 776 -2.65 13.43 -21.40
C LEU A 776 -4.05 13.49 -22.00
N SER A 777 -4.17 13.86 -23.27
CA SER A 777 -5.46 13.99 -23.93
C SER A 777 -5.69 12.87 -24.95
N LEU A 778 -6.59 11.94 -24.62
CA LEU A 778 -7.11 10.99 -25.60
C LEU A 778 -7.73 11.75 -26.79
N PRO A 779 -7.51 11.29 -28.05
CA PRO A 779 -8.10 11.92 -29.22
C PRO A 779 -9.64 11.94 -29.11
N SER A 780 -10.25 13.12 -29.30
CA SER A 780 -11.71 13.31 -29.20
C SER A 780 -12.49 12.62 -30.32
N THR A 781 -11.82 12.22 -31.39
CA THR A 781 -12.39 11.56 -32.57
C THR A 781 -11.41 10.50 -33.04
N LEU A 782 -11.86 9.24 -33.03
CA LEU A 782 -11.08 8.14 -33.57
C LEU A 782 -11.16 8.18 -35.10
N HIS A 783 -10.08 8.59 -35.76
CA HIS A 783 -10.02 8.66 -37.22
C HIS A 783 -9.75 7.27 -37.79
N ARG A 784 -10.73 6.73 -38.52
CA ARG A 784 -10.59 5.48 -39.28
C ARG A 784 -9.61 5.66 -40.43
N LEU A 785 -8.73 4.67 -40.63
CA LEU A 785 -7.86 4.60 -41.81
C LEU A 785 -8.68 4.26 -43.06
N LYS A 786 -8.29 4.80 -44.22
CA LYS A 786 -8.87 4.36 -45.49
C LYS A 786 -8.56 2.87 -45.68
N PRO A 787 -9.43 2.08 -46.35
CA PRO A 787 -9.24 0.64 -46.49
C PRO A 787 -7.85 0.25 -47.04
N ARG A 788 -7.34 1.00 -48.02
CA ARG A 788 -6.00 0.79 -48.59
C ARG A 788 -4.89 1.05 -47.56
N ASP A 789 -5.01 2.12 -46.78
CA ASP A 789 -4.01 2.48 -45.76
C ASP A 789 -4.06 1.49 -44.59
N ALA A 790 -5.25 0.99 -44.24
CA ALA A 790 -5.43 -0.07 -43.24
C ALA A 790 -4.80 -1.39 -43.68
N GLN A 791 -4.93 -1.76 -44.97
CA GLN A 791 -4.27 -2.93 -45.53
C GLN A 791 -2.75 -2.79 -45.50
N LEU A 792 -2.21 -1.62 -45.88
CA LEU A 792 -0.78 -1.34 -45.81
C LEU A 792 -0.27 -1.38 -44.36
N ALA A 793 -0.99 -0.78 -43.43
CA ALA A 793 -0.67 -0.80 -42.00
C ALA A 793 -0.75 -2.20 -41.38
N ALA A 794 -1.54 -3.11 -41.96
CA ALA A 794 -1.61 -4.50 -41.49
C ALA A 794 -0.38 -5.32 -41.90
N ILE A 795 0.34 -4.96 -42.97
CA ILE A 795 1.48 -5.73 -43.49
C ILE A 795 2.56 -5.96 -42.42
N PRO A 796 3.07 -4.94 -41.69
CA PRO A 796 4.06 -5.17 -40.64
C PRO A 796 3.57 -6.09 -39.52
N PHE A 797 2.31 -5.99 -39.11
CA PHE A 797 1.74 -6.90 -38.10
C PHE A 797 1.59 -8.34 -38.62
N VAL A 798 1.23 -8.53 -39.90
CA VAL A 798 1.19 -9.85 -40.53
C VAL A 798 2.60 -10.44 -40.62
N LEU A 799 3.60 -9.65 -40.99
CA LEU A 799 4.99 -10.12 -41.02
C LEU A 799 5.48 -10.51 -39.62
N LEU A 800 5.21 -9.69 -38.60
CA LEU A 800 5.54 -10.02 -37.21
C LEU A 800 4.80 -11.27 -36.72
N LEU A 801 3.52 -11.44 -37.10
CA LEU A 801 2.74 -12.64 -36.81
C LEU A 801 3.37 -13.87 -37.47
N VAL A 802 3.72 -13.79 -38.76
CA VAL A 802 4.36 -14.88 -39.51
C VAL A 802 5.71 -15.22 -38.89
N VAL A 803 6.54 -14.23 -38.54
CA VAL A 803 7.81 -14.46 -37.84
C VAL A 803 7.60 -15.12 -36.49
N SER A 804 6.59 -14.70 -35.72
CA SER A 804 6.28 -15.28 -34.41
C SER A 804 5.83 -16.74 -34.53
N VAL A 805 5.01 -17.06 -35.54
CA VAL A 805 4.55 -18.42 -35.83
C VAL A 805 5.70 -19.27 -36.39
N ALA A 806 6.47 -18.75 -37.34
CA ALA A 806 7.62 -19.43 -37.92
C ALA A 806 8.68 -19.74 -36.85
N ALA A 807 8.98 -18.80 -35.96
CA ALA A 807 9.90 -19.02 -34.84
C ALA A 807 9.46 -20.17 -33.91
N ARG A 808 8.14 -20.38 -33.76
CA ARG A 808 7.59 -21.52 -33.00
C ARG A 808 7.77 -22.86 -33.71
N PHE A 809 7.70 -22.90 -35.04
CA PHE A 809 7.73 -24.14 -35.83
C PHE A 809 9.11 -24.49 -36.43
N MET A 810 10.01 -23.52 -36.57
CA MET A 810 11.37 -23.70 -37.09
C MET A 810 12.38 -24.13 -36.02
N GLY A 811 12.05 -24.02 -34.73
CA GLY A 811 12.82 -24.66 -33.67
C GLY A 811 12.62 -26.17 -33.73
N GLY A 812 13.62 -26.91 -34.22
CA GLY A 812 13.53 -28.35 -34.43
C GLY A 812 13.06 -29.10 -33.17
N ARG A 813 12.25 -30.15 -33.35
CA ARG A 813 11.71 -31.02 -32.29
C ARG A 813 12.79 -31.75 -31.45
N GLU A 814 14.06 -31.61 -31.80
CA GLU A 814 15.20 -32.33 -31.19
C GLU A 814 16.10 -31.47 -30.29
N LEU A 815 15.94 -30.14 -30.23
CA LEU A 815 16.71 -29.28 -29.31
C LEU A 815 15.89 -28.95 -28.07
N ALA A 816 16.31 -29.44 -26.91
CA ALA A 816 15.81 -28.96 -25.62
C ALA A 816 16.15 -27.46 -25.48
N LEU A 817 15.14 -26.61 -25.63
CA LEU A 817 15.28 -25.16 -25.49
C LEU A 817 15.66 -24.81 -24.04
N SER A 818 16.52 -23.83 -23.87
CA SER A 818 16.80 -23.30 -22.52
C SER A 818 15.52 -22.67 -21.92
N PRO A 819 15.43 -22.51 -20.59
CA PRO A 819 14.31 -21.81 -19.95
C PRO A 819 14.07 -20.41 -20.52
N LEU A 820 15.15 -19.66 -20.81
CA LEU A 820 15.09 -18.34 -21.41
C LEU A 820 14.53 -18.37 -22.84
N GLN A 821 14.95 -19.35 -23.64
CA GLN A 821 14.44 -19.55 -25.00
C GLN A 821 12.96 -19.93 -25.01
N THR A 822 12.52 -20.76 -24.05
CA THR A 822 11.12 -21.19 -23.91
C THR A 822 10.23 -20.00 -23.52
N LEU A 823 10.69 -19.17 -22.59
CA LEU A 823 10.00 -17.94 -22.24
C LEU A 823 9.92 -16.97 -23.43
N GLY A 824 11.03 -16.78 -24.14
CA GLY A 824 11.08 -15.94 -25.35
C GLY A 824 10.07 -16.40 -26.40
N GLN A 825 9.95 -17.70 -26.65
CA GLN A 825 8.92 -18.26 -27.53
C GLN A 825 7.50 -18.01 -27.01
N GLY A 826 7.26 -18.13 -25.70
CA GLY A 826 5.98 -17.80 -25.08
C GLY A 826 5.57 -16.34 -25.33
N PHE A 827 6.51 -15.41 -25.15
CA PHE A 827 6.29 -14.00 -25.46
C PHE A 827 6.05 -13.73 -26.93
N LEU A 828 6.78 -14.39 -27.83
CA LEU A 828 6.54 -14.29 -29.26
C LEU A 828 5.13 -14.77 -29.64
N VAL A 829 4.63 -15.84 -29.02
CA VAL A 829 3.24 -16.33 -29.26
C VAL A 829 2.21 -15.32 -28.75
N LEU A 830 2.38 -14.78 -27.53
CA LEU A 830 1.51 -13.74 -26.99
C LEU A 830 1.54 -12.49 -27.87
N TRP A 831 2.72 -12.10 -28.35
CA TRP A 831 2.90 -10.97 -29.24
C TRP A 831 2.25 -11.19 -30.60
N GLY A 832 2.39 -12.41 -31.15
CA GLY A 832 1.69 -12.84 -32.36
C GLY A 832 0.17 -12.72 -32.22
N ALA A 833 -0.40 -13.12 -31.07
CA ALA A 833 -1.83 -12.94 -30.80
C ALA A 833 -2.24 -11.46 -30.77
N MET A 834 -1.41 -10.57 -30.21
CA MET A 834 -1.65 -9.12 -30.25
C MET A 834 -1.57 -8.57 -31.68
N CYS A 835 -0.59 -9.02 -32.47
CA CYS A 835 -0.48 -8.66 -33.88
C CYS A 835 -1.70 -9.13 -34.68
N LEU A 836 -2.20 -10.35 -34.43
CA LEU A 836 -3.43 -10.87 -35.02
C LEU A 836 -4.64 -10.01 -34.64
N LEU A 837 -4.74 -9.58 -33.37
CA LEU A 837 -5.80 -8.66 -32.93
C LEU A 837 -5.74 -7.34 -33.70
N ALA A 838 -4.56 -6.73 -33.85
CA ALA A 838 -4.38 -5.51 -34.63
C ALA A 838 -4.84 -5.71 -36.09
N VAL A 839 -4.42 -6.81 -36.72
CA VAL A 839 -4.80 -7.18 -38.09
C VAL A 839 -6.31 -7.32 -38.23
N ILE A 840 -6.96 -8.10 -37.35
CA ILE A 840 -8.43 -8.30 -37.37
C ILE A 840 -9.15 -6.94 -37.28
N TYR A 841 -8.76 -6.08 -36.35
CA TYR A 841 -9.40 -4.78 -36.18
C TYR A 841 -9.18 -3.86 -37.38
N LEU A 842 -7.97 -3.82 -37.96
CA LEU A 842 -7.67 -3.06 -39.17
C LEU A 842 -8.51 -3.52 -40.37
N PHE A 843 -8.69 -4.84 -40.54
CA PHE A 843 -9.52 -5.41 -41.61
C PHE A 843 -11.02 -5.18 -41.40
N LEU A 844 -11.53 -5.34 -40.17
CA LEU A 844 -12.91 -5.03 -39.83
C LEU A 844 -13.23 -3.54 -39.98
N GLY A 845 -12.21 -2.68 -40.02
CA GLY A 845 -12.35 -1.26 -40.25
C GLY A 845 -13.19 -0.56 -39.19
N ARG A 846 -13.06 -0.96 -37.92
CA ARG A 846 -13.71 -0.27 -36.79
C ARG A 846 -13.01 1.06 -36.53
N ASP A 847 -13.72 2.04 -35.98
CA ASP A 847 -13.15 3.37 -35.69
C ASP A 847 -11.96 3.29 -34.72
N ILE A 848 -12.01 2.36 -33.77
CA ILE A 848 -10.94 2.10 -32.79
C ILE A 848 -9.73 1.34 -33.36
N ALA A 849 -9.83 0.78 -34.57
CA ALA A 849 -8.79 -0.09 -35.12
C ALA A 849 -7.41 0.56 -35.19
N ARG A 850 -7.38 1.84 -35.60
CA ARG A 850 -6.14 2.62 -35.69
C ARG A 850 -5.50 2.80 -34.32
N LEU A 851 -6.28 3.11 -33.28
CA LEU A 851 -5.79 3.27 -31.91
C LEU A 851 -5.27 1.95 -31.34
N ILE A 852 -6.00 0.85 -31.52
CA ILE A 852 -5.56 -0.49 -31.08
C ILE A 852 -4.23 -0.86 -31.76
N ALA A 853 -4.14 -0.69 -33.07
CA ALA A 853 -2.90 -0.94 -33.81
C ALA A 853 -1.75 -0.03 -33.32
N GLY A 854 -2.02 1.25 -33.07
CA GLY A 854 -1.03 2.19 -32.52
C GLY A 854 -0.53 1.79 -31.13
N VAL A 855 -1.43 1.42 -30.21
CA VAL A 855 -1.07 0.97 -28.85
C VAL A 855 -0.26 -0.32 -28.91
N ILE A 856 -0.67 -1.30 -29.72
CA ILE A 856 0.06 -2.56 -29.89
C ILE A 856 1.44 -2.29 -30.51
N GLY A 857 1.52 -1.44 -31.54
CA GLY A 857 2.79 -1.01 -32.11
C GLY A 857 3.71 -0.35 -31.08
N LEU A 858 3.17 0.54 -30.24
CA LEU A 858 3.96 1.24 -29.22
C LEU A 858 4.49 0.29 -28.15
N ILE A 859 3.64 -0.57 -27.61
CA ILE A 859 4.05 -1.57 -26.62
C ILE A 859 5.15 -2.46 -27.22
N GLY A 860 4.99 -2.94 -28.46
CA GLY A 860 5.97 -3.79 -29.10
C GLY A 860 7.31 -3.09 -29.31
N PHE A 861 7.26 -1.85 -29.78
CA PHE A 861 8.45 -1.03 -29.95
C PHE A 861 9.20 -0.84 -28.61
N LEU A 862 8.49 -0.59 -27.51
CA LEU A 862 9.10 -0.47 -26.19
C LEU A 862 9.67 -1.81 -25.68
N PHE A 863 8.96 -2.92 -25.92
CA PHE A 863 9.38 -4.27 -25.55
C PHE A 863 10.60 -4.78 -26.35
N ALA A 864 10.95 -4.13 -27.46
CA ALA A 864 12.17 -4.46 -28.20
C ALA A 864 13.44 -4.34 -27.33
N ILE A 865 13.50 -3.35 -26.43
CA ILE A 865 14.65 -3.16 -25.53
C ILE A 865 14.78 -4.35 -24.56
N PRO A 866 13.76 -4.71 -23.77
CA PRO A 866 13.83 -5.89 -22.91
C PRO A 866 14.16 -7.19 -23.65
N VAL A 867 13.61 -7.39 -24.86
CA VAL A 867 13.91 -8.57 -25.68
C VAL A 867 15.38 -8.62 -26.09
N SER A 868 15.95 -7.49 -26.52
CA SER A 868 17.38 -7.41 -26.83
C SER A 868 18.25 -7.69 -25.61
N VAL A 869 17.87 -7.16 -24.44
CA VAL A 869 18.58 -7.35 -23.17
C VAL A 869 18.53 -8.80 -22.69
N ALA A 870 17.42 -9.50 -22.93
CA ALA A 870 17.25 -10.92 -22.62
C ALA A 870 18.01 -11.88 -23.56
N GLY A 871 19.02 -11.40 -24.30
CA GLY A 871 19.86 -12.23 -25.16
C GLY A 871 19.31 -12.52 -26.56
N ALA A 872 18.25 -11.82 -26.98
CA ALA A 872 17.59 -12.01 -28.28
C ALA A 872 17.67 -10.76 -29.19
N PRO A 873 18.87 -10.21 -29.50
CA PRO A 873 19.03 -8.91 -30.16
C PRO A 873 18.42 -8.86 -31.57
N LEU A 874 18.48 -9.96 -32.32
CA LEU A 874 17.85 -10.04 -33.65
C LEU A 874 16.32 -9.92 -33.56
N TYR A 875 15.70 -10.63 -32.61
CA TYR A 875 14.26 -10.55 -32.39
C TYR A 875 13.85 -9.16 -31.88
N GLY A 876 14.66 -8.56 -31.00
CA GLY A 876 14.47 -7.17 -30.57
C GLY A 876 14.53 -6.19 -31.75
N LEU A 877 15.50 -6.36 -32.67
CA LEU A 877 15.60 -5.54 -33.89
C LEU A 877 14.39 -5.73 -34.82
N ILE A 878 13.95 -6.98 -35.04
CA ILE A 878 12.75 -7.29 -35.82
C ILE A 878 11.52 -6.63 -35.20
N LEU A 879 11.38 -6.72 -33.87
CA LEU A 879 10.28 -6.11 -33.14
C LEU A 879 10.32 -4.58 -33.24
N ALA A 880 11.48 -3.95 -33.03
CA ALA A 880 11.65 -2.50 -33.14
C ALA A 880 11.34 -2.00 -34.56
N THR A 881 11.86 -2.67 -35.59
CA THR A 881 11.66 -2.26 -36.98
C THR A 881 10.24 -2.53 -37.46
N GLY A 882 9.69 -3.71 -37.15
CA GLY A 882 8.31 -4.08 -37.53
C GLY A 882 7.26 -3.22 -36.82
N CYS A 883 7.38 -3.05 -35.50
CA CYS A 883 6.47 -2.19 -34.74
C CYS A 883 6.69 -0.70 -35.04
N GLY A 884 7.93 -0.27 -35.29
CA GLY A 884 8.23 1.10 -35.74
C GLY A 884 7.61 1.41 -37.11
N ALA A 885 7.71 0.49 -38.07
CA ALA A 885 7.05 0.61 -39.37
C ALA A 885 5.51 0.61 -39.22
N ALA A 886 4.96 -0.28 -38.38
CA ALA A 886 3.53 -0.28 -38.08
C ALA A 886 3.07 1.05 -37.50
N LEU A 887 3.78 1.56 -36.48
CA LEU A 887 3.53 2.85 -35.83
C LEU A 887 3.57 3.98 -36.84
N TYR A 888 4.59 4.05 -37.69
CA TYR A 888 4.72 5.06 -38.72
C TYR A 888 3.51 5.08 -39.67
N LEU A 889 3.02 3.91 -40.08
CA LEU A 889 1.87 3.79 -40.98
C LEU A 889 0.53 4.12 -40.32
N VAL A 890 0.38 3.88 -39.02
CA VAL A 890 -0.86 4.19 -38.29
C VAL A 890 -0.81 5.52 -37.54
N TRP A 891 0.33 6.20 -37.49
CA TRP A 891 0.53 7.40 -36.65
C TRP A 891 -0.47 8.50 -36.97
N ASP A 892 -1.06 9.10 -35.94
CA ASP A 892 -1.92 10.27 -36.04
C ASP A 892 -1.26 11.45 -35.32
N ASN A 893 -1.25 12.63 -35.93
CA ASN A 893 -0.72 13.84 -35.29
C ASN A 893 -1.48 14.20 -34.01
N GLN A 894 -2.73 13.75 -33.85
CA GLN A 894 -3.48 13.89 -32.60
C GLN A 894 -2.90 13.07 -31.44
N TRP A 895 -2.00 12.11 -31.71
CA TRP A 895 -1.37 11.28 -30.68
C TRP A 895 -0.16 11.93 -30.01
N ASN A 896 0.26 13.12 -30.47
CA ASN A 896 1.34 13.90 -29.85
C ASN A 896 1.05 14.27 -28.39
N ASP A 897 -0.22 14.28 -27.99
CA ASP A 897 -0.66 14.58 -26.62
C ASP A 897 -1.13 13.32 -25.85
N PHE A 898 -0.90 12.11 -26.38
CA PHE A 898 -1.26 10.84 -25.74
C PHE A 898 -0.25 9.71 -25.94
N LEU A 899 -0.12 9.13 -27.15
CA LEU A 899 0.80 8.00 -27.36
C LEU A 899 2.27 8.42 -27.35
N ALA A 900 2.61 9.60 -27.88
CA ALA A 900 3.98 10.11 -27.82
C ALA A 900 4.48 10.26 -26.37
N PRO A 901 3.77 10.96 -25.47
CA PRO A 901 4.17 11.06 -24.06
C PRO A 901 4.17 9.71 -23.34
N ALA A 902 3.21 8.83 -23.60
CA ALA A 902 3.22 7.47 -23.03
C ALA A 902 4.47 6.67 -23.48
N GLY A 903 4.83 6.78 -24.76
CA GLY A 903 6.05 6.20 -25.32
C GLY A 903 7.32 6.77 -24.69
N ILE A 904 7.37 8.08 -24.45
CA ILE A 904 8.50 8.75 -23.78
C ILE A 904 8.65 8.24 -22.34
N ILE A 905 7.55 8.10 -21.57
CA ILE A 905 7.60 7.53 -20.21
C ILE A 905 8.21 6.14 -20.26
N GLY A 906 7.69 5.27 -21.13
CA GLY A 906 8.16 3.89 -21.25
C GLY A 906 9.64 3.79 -21.66
N LEU A 907 10.04 4.55 -22.68
CA LEU A 907 11.41 4.53 -23.20
C LEU A 907 12.41 5.13 -22.21
N LEU A 908 12.10 6.30 -21.64
CA LEU A 908 12.98 7.00 -20.70
C LEU A 908 13.21 6.16 -19.44
N SER A 909 12.15 5.56 -18.90
CA SER A 909 12.25 4.71 -17.71
C SER A 909 13.11 3.48 -17.93
N LEU A 910 12.92 2.75 -19.04
CA LEU A 910 13.76 1.60 -19.37
C LEU A 910 15.22 1.98 -19.59
N MET A 911 15.47 3.02 -20.41
CA MET A 911 16.83 3.45 -20.74
C MET A 911 17.60 3.89 -19.50
N VAL A 912 16.98 4.70 -18.63
CA VAL A 912 17.62 5.18 -17.39
C VAL A 912 17.84 4.03 -16.42
N GLY A 913 16.83 3.19 -16.20
CA GLY A 913 16.93 2.07 -15.26
C GLY A 913 17.99 1.06 -15.68
N LEU A 914 17.95 0.58 -16.93
CA LEU A 914 18.91 -0.40 -17.45
C LEU A 914 20.33 0.16 -17.57
N ALA A 915 20.49 1.44 -17.94
CA ALA A 915 21.79 2.08 -17.97
C ALA A 915 22.40 2.18 -16.56
N PHE A 916 21.59 2.49 -15.54
CA PHE A 916 22.04 2.47 -14.15
C PHE A 916 22.44 1.06 -13.72
N THR A 917 21.63 0.05 -14.00
CA THR A 917 21.96 -1.36 -13.71
C THR A 917 23.26 -1.81 -14.38
N TYR A 918 23.47 -1.44 -15.65
CA TYR A 918 24.72 -1.72 -16.36
C TYR A 918 25.92 -0.98 -15.76
N TYR A 919 25.73 0.28 -15.33
CA TYR A 919 26.76 1.04 -14.64
C TYR A 919 27.18 0.37 -13.33
N GLN A 920 26.26 -0.25 -12.59
CA GLN A 920 26.59 -1.01 -11.38
C GLN A 920 27.41 -2.27 -11.70
N ALA A 921 27.08 -2.99 -12.76
CA ALA A 921 27.91 -4.11 -13.23
C ALA A 921 29.33 -3.66 -13.60
N TYR A 922 29.47 -2.46 -14.18
CA TYR A 922 30.77 -1.84 -14.45
C TYR A 922 31.53 -1.49 -13.16
N GLN A 923 30.87 -0.96 -12.13
CA GLN A 923 31.49 -0.70 -10.84
C GLN A 923 31.99 -1.98 -10.16
N ILE A 924 31.20 -3.06 -10.19
CA ILE A 924 31.63 -4.36 -9.67
C ILE A 924 32.86 -4.85 -10.41
N ARG A 925 32.89 -4.75 -11.74
CA ARG A 925 34.07 -5.11 -12.53
C ARG A 925 35.30 -4.31 -12.09
N LEU A 926 35.17 -3.00 -11.87
CA LEU A 926 36.26 -2.15 -11.40
C LEU A 926 36.74 -2.53 -9.99
N SER A 927 35.89 -3.10 -9.14
CA SER A 927 36.29 -3.57 -7.82
C SER A 927 37.02 -4.91 -7.83
N ILE A 928 36.89 -5.69 -8.91
CA ILE A 928 37.57 -6.99 -9.11
C ILE A 928 38.97 -6.79 -9.71
N ILE A 929 39.14 -5.79 -10.57
CA ILE A 929 40.42 -5.39 -11.19
C ILE A 929 41.29 -4.70 -10.15
#